data_AF-A0A4W5PMN0-F1
#
_entry.id   AF-A0A4W5PMN0-F1
#
_cell.length_a   1.000
_cell.length_b   1.000
_cell.length_c   1.000
_cell.angle_alpha   90.00
_cell.angle_beta   90.00
_cell.angle_gamma   90.00
#
_symmetry.space_group_name_H-M   'P 1'
#
loop_
_entity.id
_entity.type
_entity.pdbx_description
1 polymer ?
#
loop_
_entity_poly.entity_id
_entity_poly.type
_entity_poly.pdbx_seq_one_letter_code
_entity_poly.pdbx_strand_id
1 'polypeptide(L)'
;MLKIILTFNAQSKVTWEVQRYDGWYNNLAYHSRGAVGSPLVRLLPARYSDGVLQPLQEPQLPNPRKLSDVTARGHSGLPSAHNQTVLSVFFGYHVVFEMLDSRPPGCPPEFMYIPVPEGDPVFDPHSTGQVLLPFQRGPWDKHSSQSPNNPRTQVNLVTAWLDGSSIYGPSSSWSDALRSFSGGLLASGEQRDMPKRSGSTSLMWSAADPSTGQHEPVGLYELGNAWGNENVFTMAEGIVWFRYHNYIASQLSEKHPLWSDEDLFQNARKTVVATFQNIAFYEWLPGFLGEKTMPPYKGYQKFVDPGISPEFQAAAIRFASTMAPPGVYMRNRTCHFQKVVNIDGSTSSAIRMCNSFWNRQNPNLKSGQDIDHLIMGMASQIAEREDNMVVEDLRDYMYGPLRFSRSDLVALTVQRGRDFGLPSYNQVREGLGLAPMERWGDINPQDLSDLYDGDISKLELFPGGLLESVDGPGQVFSSIILDQFDRIRNGDRDPCPQPSQVTTSELHPCTNTTKLNYFDDESKTGFGISVICLFLFPNISEPSEYRLDRHDTVKMVICLMSISHRLLSLSLSQACEWQGPKKPLFPVSLLIDDRRKLQMFDRSGPALRSLSLGTQTHLDVLLSSNNYRRALLMKVPKEYDLVLYFEDEGQRGEFVRHLRSEVTDSGQELAVRDMKEKELLREAVTRDQRAQIVENFIRSAFAKVLEIEKCDAGDMSGASCRKTREALETELTGTEFADALGLKPDSLFVDSMFTLADKDGNGYLSFKEFLDVIVIFMKGSPEEKSKLMFSMHDIDGDGFLSKEDFSRLLRSFIEISSSLLSKSQAEEAITAMLKAAGFNDKEQITWEDFHFLLRDHEKELTFAQLNIKGDKGGGKQTESTPACVFHHLREEQPKKERYNRSPIQQKIQQFKRFVENYRRHIVCFTIVYGITAGVALERCYCKFSSLVFSSSLVLSSRVLLSCLLFSRLVLFSLLFCMFFCFGS
;
A
#
# COMPACT_ATOMS: atom_id res chain seq x y z
N MET A 1 38.17 38.78 -56.94
CA MET A 1 39.14 39.17 -55.89
C MET A 1 38.37 39.60 -54.63
N LEU A 2 37.70 38.67 -53.93
CA LEU A 2 36.76 39.04 -52.84
C LEU A 2 36.45 37.86 -51.88
N LYS A 3 37.46 37.04 -51.59
CA LYS A 3 37.34 35.84 -50.72
C LYS A 3 38.57 35.57 -49.83
N ILE A 4 39.42 36.59 -49.64
CA ILE A 4 40.78 36.47 -49.05
C ILE A 4 41.01 37.45 -47.87
N ILE A 5 40.05 38.32 -47.54
CA ILE A 5 40.21 39.41 -46.55
C ILE A 5 39.21 39.30 -45.38
N LEU A 6 38.95 38.08 -44.89
CA LEU A 6 38.21 37.85 -43.63
C LEU A 6 38.81 36.74 -42.74
N THR A 7 40.06 36.35 -42.97
CA THR A 7 40.87 35.59 -41.99
C THR A 7 41.59 36.55 -41.04
N PHE A 8 40.83 37.40 -40.35
CA PHE A 8 41.38 38.25 -39.28
C PHE A 8 41.66 37.39 -38.04
N ASN A 9 42.89 36.87 -38.02
CA ASN A 9 43.60 36.15 -36.96
C ASN A 9 42.93 36.09 -35.56
N ALA A 10 41.89 35.24 -35.42
CA ALA A 10 41.26 34.88 -34.16
C ALA A 10 42.14 33.90 -33.34
N GLN A 11 43.40 34.28 -33.16
CA GLN A 11 44.38 33.57 -32.36
C GLN A 11 44.01 33.76 -30.89
N SER A 12 43.51 32.70 -30.24
CA SER A 12 43.17 32.68 -28.81
C SER A 12 44.26 33.34 -27.96
N LYS A 13 43.89 34.14 -26.96
CA LYS A 13 44.87 34.83 -26.08
C LYS A 13 45.26 33.98 -24.89
N VAL A 14 44.54 32.90 -24.64
CA VAL A 14 44.95 31.81 -23.75
C VAL A 14 46.05 30.99 -24.44
N THR A 15 47.30 31.22 -24.04
CA THR A 15 48.52 30.58 -24.60
C THR A 15 48.99 29.35 -23.82
N TRP A 16 48.23 28.93 -22.81
CA TRP A 16 48.51 27.77 -21.96
C TRP A 16 47.33 26.79 -21.96
N GLU A 17 47.55 25.58 -21.47
CA GLU A 17 46.48 24.61 -21.25
C GLU A 17 45.59 25.04 -20.08
N VAL A 18 44.29 25.25 -20.33
CA VAL A 18 43.33 25.62 -19.27
C VAL A 18 43.15 24.46 -18.29
N GLN A 19 43.47 24.70 -17.02
CA GLN A 19 43.25 23.76 -15.92
C GLN A 19 41.75 23.44 -15.81
N ARG A 20 41.39 22.15 -15.82
CA ARG A 20 40.00 21.71 -15.76
C ARG A 20 39.40 21.92 -14.37
N TYR A 21 38.10 22.20 -14.32
CA TYR A 21 37.34 22.36 -13.07
C TYR A 21 37.09 21.05 -12.32
N ASP A 22 37.23 19.90 -12.98
CA ASP A 22 36.97 18.57 -12.42
C ASP A 22 38.24 17.86 -11.91
N GLY A 23 39.39 18.55 -11.95
CA GLY A 23 40.70 18.05 -11.54
C GLY A 23 41.30 16.94 -12.41
N TRP A 24 40.61 16.51 -13.47
CA TRP A 24 41.09 15.44 -14.36
C TRP A 24 42.30 15.89 -15.20
N TYR A 25 43.11 14.93 -15.63
CA TYR A 25 44.26 15.09 -16.54
C TYR A 25 45.42 15.97 -16.04
N ASN A 26 45.37 16.52 -14.81
CA ASN A 26 46.51 17.25 -14.23
C ASN A 26 47.76 16.34 -14.14
N ASN A 27 47.59 15.11 -13.64
CA ASN A 27 48.62 14.08 -13.75
C ASN A 27 48.55 13.36 -15.12
N LEU A 28 49.66 13.41 -15.87
CA LEU A 28 49.79 12.88 -17.23
C LEU A 28 49.72 11.34 -17.34
N ALA A 29 49.98 10.59 -16.27
CA ALA A 29 49.96 9.13 -16.28
C ALA A 29 48.70 8.54 -15.63
N TYR A 30 48.16 9.23 -14.63
CA TYR A 30 47.01 8.79 -13.84
C TYR A 30 45.95 9.90 -13.80
N HIS A 31 45.19 10.04 -14.89
CA HIS A 31 44.30 11.18 -15.14
C HIS A 31 43.24 11.45 -14.05
N SER A 32 42.94 10.47 -13.20
CA SER A 32 41.97 10.57 -12.10
C SER A 32 42.58 10.96 -10.74
N ARG A 33 43.90 11.12 -10.63
CA ARG A 33 44.54 11.60 -9.39
C ARG A 33 44.08 13.01 -9.05
N GLY A 34 43.57 13.19 -7.83
CA GLY A 34 43.04 14.47 -7.35
C GLY A 34 41.76 14.94 -8.04
N ALA A 35 41.17 14.13 -8.91
CA ALA A 35 39.96 14.47 -9.63
C ALA A 35 38.69 14.26 -8.77
N VAL A 36 37.60 14.93 -9.16
CA VAL A 36 36.29 14.79 -8.50
C VAL A 36 35.80 13.34 -8.56
N GLY A 37 35.41 12.79 -7.41
CA GLY A 37 34.97 11.40 -7.25
C GLY A 37 36.11 10.39 -7.09
N SER A 38 37.37 10.83 -7.01
CA SER A 38 38.52 9.94 -6.78
C SER A 38 38.53 9.35 -5.35
N PRO A 39 39.04 8.11 -5.17
CA PRO A 39 39.21 7.51 -3.85
C PRO A 39 40.30 8.23 -3.04
N LEU A 40 40.10 8.30 -1.72
CA LEU A 40 41.09 8.84 -0.79
C LEU A 40 42.36 7.98 -0.74
N VAL A 41 43.53 8.64 -0.66
CA VAL A 41 44.84 7.97 -0.67
C VAL A 41 45.19 7.53 0.74
N ARG A 42 45.02 6.23 1.02
CA ARG A 42 45.40 5.64 2.31
C ARG A 42 46.92 5.62 2.49
N LEU A 43 47.40 6.34 3.49
CA LEU A 43 48.78 6.25 3.96
C LEU A 43 49.00 4.95 4.76
N LEU A 44 47.96 4.48 5.45
CA LEU A 44 47.97 3.28 6.29
C LEU A 44 46.76 2.35 6.00
N PRO A 45 46.87 1.04 6.27
CA PRO A 45 45.78 0.09 6.06
C PRO A 45 44.51 0.44 6.85
N ALA A 46 43.33 0.20 6.25
CA ALA A 46 42.05 0.50 6.88
C ALA A 46 41.76 -0.41 8.09
N ARG A 47 41.41 0.19 9.23
CA ARG A 47 41.08 -0.50 10.49
C ARG A 47 39.56 -0.66 10.66
N TYR A 48 39.00 -1.66 9.98
CA TYR A 48 37.60 -2.08 10.15
C TYR A 48 37.50 -3.33 11.04
N SER A 49 36.37 -3.54 11.72
CA SER A 49 36.16 -4.68 12.64
C SER A 49 36.04 -6.03 11.92
N ASP A 50 35.58 -6.02 10.67
CA ASP A 50 35.58 -7.17 9.75
C ASP A 50 36.77 -7.16 8.78
N GLY A 51 37.67 -6.17 8.89
CA GLY A 51 38.75 -5.93 7.93
C GLY A 51 38.30 -5.45 6.54
N VAL A 52 37.02 -5.11 6.34
CA VAL A 52 36.46 -4.75 5.01
C VAL A 52 35.67 -3.45 5.02
N LEU A 53 34.63 -3.32 5.85
CA LEU A 53 33.74 -2.15 5.82
C LEU A 53 33.02 -1.83 7.13
N GLN A 54 33.02 -2.73 8.11
CA GLN A 54 32.31 -2.53 9.38
C GLN A 54 33.13 -1.63 10.32
N PRO A 55 32.59 -0.48 10.75
CA PRO A 55 33.30 0.43 11.64
C PRO A 55 33.44 -0.16 13.05
N LEU A 56 34.59 0.08 13.68
CA LEU A 56 34.75 -0.16 15.12
C LEU A 56 33.83 0.79 15.90
N GLN A 57 33.12 0.25 16.89
CA GLN A 57 32.10 0.95 17.68
C GLN A 57 32.13 0.40 19.13
N GLU A 58 31.16 0.77 19.96
CA GLU A 58 30.97 0.19 21.29
C GLU A 58 30.65 -1.32 21.17
N PRO A 59 31.23 -2.19 22.04
CA PRO A 59 32.07 -1.89 23.19
C PRO A 59 33.60 -1.86 22.90
N GLN A 60 34.07 -2.03 21.66
CA GLN A 60 35.51 -2.06 21.37
C GLN A 60 36.18 -0.67 21.42
N LEU A 61 35.41 0.39 21.22
CA LEU A 61 35.81 1.80 21.38
C LEU A 61 34.75 2.53 22.21
N PRO A 62 35.10 3.60 22.95
CA PRO A 62 34.16 4.32 23.81
C PRO A 62 33.02 4.99 23.03
N ASN A 63 31.97 5.38 23.75
CA ASN A 63 30.87 6.17 23.22
C ASN A 63 31.37 7.53 22.66
N PRO A 64 31.03 7.91 21.40
CA PRO A 64 31.53 9.15 20.78
C PRO A 64 31.17 10.45 21.52
N ARG A 65 29.99 10.52 22.15
CA ARG A 65 29.55 11.71 22.89
C ARG A 65 30.22 11.79 24.27
N LYS A 66 30.29 10.68 25.01
CA LYS A 66 31.08 10.62 26.26
C LYS A 66 32.56 10.94 26.02
N LEU A 67 33.10 10.52 24.88
CA LEU A 67 34.47 10.83 24.45
C LEU A 67 34.64 12.34 24.20
N SER A 68 33.77 12.95 23.40
CA SER A 68 33.71 14.41 23.17
C SER A 68 33.70 15.21 24.48
N ASP A 69 32.86 14.81 25.44
CA ASP A 69 32.72 15.48 26.73
C ASP A 69 33.94 15.34 27.65
N VAL A 70 34.76 14.30 27.50
CA VAL A 70 36.02 14.13 28.24
C VAL A 70 37.21 14.77 27.51
N THR A 71 37.21 14.79 26.17
CA THR A 71 38.37 15.29 25.39
C THR A 71 38.30 16.77 25.04
N ALA A 72 37.11 17.36 24.91
CA ALA A 72 36.95 18.69 24.28
C ALA A 72 36.07 19.69 25.06
N ARG A 73 35.64 19.35 26.28
CA ARG A 73 34.83 20.24 27.13
C ARG A 73 35.71 21.17 27.96
N GLY A 74 35.75 22.45 27.59
CA GLY A 74 36.52 23.49 28.28
C GLY A 74 35.79 24.83 28.39
N HIS A 75 36.50 25.85 28.87
CA HIS A 75 36.03 27.23 28.88
C HIS A 75 36.46 27.94 27.59
N SER A 76 35.50 28.55 26.88
CA SER A 76 35.78 29.42 25.73
C SER A 76 36.25 30.81 26.15
N GLY A 77 36.83 31.58 25.23
CA GLY A 77 37.44 32.88 25.43
C GLY A 77 38.94 32.81 25.74
N LEU A 78 39.57 31.65 25.54
CA LEU A 78 41.02 31.50 25.64
C LEU A 78 41.66 31.94 24.31
N PRO A 79 42.48 32.99 24.26
CA PRO A 79 43.07 33.44 23.00
C PRO A 79 44.13 32.44 22.49
N SER A 80 44.22 32.36 21.16
CA SER A 80 45.32 31.74 20.42
C SER A 80 46.70 32.16 20.96
N ALA A 81 47.55 31.17 21.19
CA ALA A 81 48.92 31.37 21.69
C ALA A 81 49.84 31.92 20.60
N HIS A 82 49.63 31.50 19.34
CA HIS A 82 50.30 32.04 18.16
C HIS A 82 49.62 33.29 17.57
N ASN A 83 48.74 33.94 18.35
CA ASN A 83 48.15 35.22 17.99
C ASN A 83 47.29 35.20 16.69
N GLN A 84 46.71 34.04 16.33
CA GLN A 84 46.00 33.82 15.06
C GLN A 84 44.64 34.49 14.98
N THR A 85 44.35 35.14 13.84
CA THR A 85 43.06 35.82 13.60
C THR A 85 41.93 34.85 13.26
N VAL A 86 40.70 35.27 13.54
CA VAL A 86 39.48 34.55 13.12
C VAL A 86 39.40 34.45 11.58
N LEU A 87 39.96 35.42 10.86
CA LEU A 87 40.12 35.36 9.41
C LEU A 87 41.02 34.19 8.99
N SER A 88 42.12 33.93 9.70
CA SER A 88 42.98 32.76 9.47
C SER A 88 42.18 31.45 9.61
N VAL A 89 41.31 31.35 10.62
CA VAL A 89 40.48 30.16 10.85
C VAL A 89 39.47 29.95 9.72
N PHE A 90 38.70 30.97 9.33
CA PHE A 90 37.68 30.82 8.28
C PHE A 90 38.25 30.77 6.86
N PHE A 91 39.38 31.41 6.57
CA PHE A 91 40.16 31.14 5.37
C PHE A 91 40.65 29.68 5.36
N GLY A 92 41.09 29.15 6.50
CA GLY A 92 41.38 27.72 6.65
C GLY A 92 40.20 26.81 6.33
N TYR A 93 38.99 27.12 6.81
CA TYR A 93 37.77 26.40 6.39
C TYR A 93 37.50 26.52 4.88
N HIS A 94 37.82 27.66 4.26
CA HIS A 94 37.69 27.84 2.80
C HIS A 94 38.70 26.98 2.02
N VAL A 95 39.98 26.97 2.42
CA VAL A 95 41.03 26.07 1.89
C VAL A 95 40.64 24.59 2.04
N VAL A 96 40.01 24.23 3.16
CA VAL A 96 39.45 22.87 3.37
C VAL A 96 38.30 22.59 2.40
N PHE A 97 37.38 23.53 2.17
CA PHE A 97 36.26 23.34 1.24
C PHE A 97 36.68 23.29 -0.24
N GLU A 98 37.87 23.80 -0.57
CA GLU A 98 38.47 23.63 -1.91
C GLU A 98 38.95 22.19 -2.10
N MET A 99 39.74 21.67 -1.15
CA MET A 99 40.44 20.38 -1.32
C MET A 99 39.64 19.13 -0.92
N LEU A 100 38.59 19.25 -0.08
CA LEU A 100 37.83 18.07 0.37
C LEU A 100 36.33 18.30 0.62
N ASP A 101 35.54 17.32 0.20
CA ASP A 101 34.18 17.13 0.65
C ASP A 101 33.82 15.64 0.72
N SER A 102 33.33 15.24 1.90
CA SER A 102 32.75 13.93 2.17
C SER A 102 31.50 14.03 3.05
N ARG A 103 30.85 15.21 3.08
CA ARG A 103 29.63 15.47 3.86
C ARG A 103 28.37 14.82 3.28
N PRO A 104 28.18 14.71 1.95
CA PRO A 104 27.08 13.97 1.36
C PRO A 104 26.94 12.53 1.88
N PRO A 105 25.71 12.02 2.00
CA PRO A 105 25.47 10.63 2.38
C PRO A 105 25.82 9.65 1.26
N GLY A 106 26.32 8.47 1.64
CA GLY A 106 26.51 7.33 0.75
C GLY A 106 25.21 6.60 0.38
N CYS A 107 25.29 5.80 -0.70
CA CYS A 107 24.19 5.02 -1.25
C CYS A 107 24.63 3.56 -1.48
N PRO A 108 23.96 2.53 -0.90
CA PRO A 108 22.77 2.60 -0.04
C PRO A 108 22.99 3.39 1.26
N PRO A 109 21.91 3.94 1.87
CA PRO A 109 22.01 4.73 3.09
C PRO A 109 22.37 3.85 4.30
N GLU A 110 23.54 4.09 4.90
CA GLU A 110 24.02 3.38 6.08
C GLU A 110 24.14 4.33 7.28
N PHE A 111 23.64 3.93 8.45
CA PHE A 111 23.61 4.77 9.66
C PHE A 111 24.50 4.19 10.77
N MET A 112 25.27 5.04 11.43
CA MET A 112 26.05 4.75 12.64
C MET A 112 25.56 5.68 13.75
N TYR A 113 24.41 5.39 14.36
CA TYR A 113 23.86 6.23 15.42
C TYR A 113 24.85 6.43 16.56
N ILE A 114 24.92 7.65 17.10
CA ILE A 114 25.63 7.95 18.35
C ILE A 114 24.61 7.77 19.48
N PRO A 115 24.80 6.80 20.39
CA PRO A 115 24.05 6.75 21.64
C PRO A 115 24.40 7.99 22.47
N VAL A 116 23.38 8.70 22.93
CA VAL A 116 23.56 9.80 23.89
C VAL A 116 23.55 9.19 25.29
N PRO A 117 24.52 9.52 26.17
CA PRO A 117 24.49 9.10 27.57
C PRO A 117 23.21 9.55 28.28
N GLU A 118 22.68 8.71 29.17
CA GLU A 118 21.50 9.05 29.98
C GLU A 118 21.76 10.31 30.82
N GLY A 119 20.90 11.32 30.66
CA GLY A 119 21.06 12.61 31.37
C GLY A 119 22.07 13.57 30.74
N ASP A 120 22.45 13.39 29.47
CA ASP A 120 23.21 14.40 28.72
C ASP A 120 22.50 15.77 28.77
N PRO A 121 23.17 16.85 29.20
CA PRO A 121 22.51 18.13 29.49
C PRO A 121 21.96 18.87 28.26
N VAL A 122 22.34 18.46 27.04
CA VAL A 122 21.96 19.11 25.78
C VAL A 122 21.03 18.22 24.96
N PHE A 123 21.30 16.92 24.91
CA PHE A 123 20.61 15.98 24.02
C PHE A 123 19.64 15.02 24.74
N ASP A 124 19.82 14.74 26.04
CA ASP A 124 18.89 13.96 26.87
C ASP A 124 18.62 14.61 28.25
N PRO A 125 18.20 15.90 28.32
CA PRO A 125 17.99 16.63 29.57
C PRO A 125 16.79 16.13 30.41
N HIS A 126 16.19 15.02 30.01
CA HIS A 126 15.10 14.34 30.71
C HIS A 126 15.46 12.91 31.13
N SER A 127 16.73 12.50 31.00
CA SER A 127 17.25 11.18 31.39
C SER A 127 16.41 10.03 30.83
N THR A 128 16.14 10.05 29.52
CA THR A 128 15.35 9.01 28.85
C THR A 128 16.18 7.78 28.49
N GLY A 129 17.52 7.92 28.37
CA GLY A 129 18.44 6.85 28.00
C GLY A 129 18.21 6.27 26.60
N GLN A 130 17.40 6.93 25.76
CA GLN A 130 16.94 6.42 24.46
C GLN A 130 17.25 7.36 23.28
N VAL A 131 17.99 8.45 23.52
CA VAL A 131 18.33 9.41 22.47
C VAL A 131 19.47 8.88 21.60
N LEU A 132 19.22 8.85 20.29
CA LEU A 132 20.15 8.39 19.26
C LEU A 132 20.34 9.51 18.24
N LEU A 133 21.50 10.17 18.24
CA LEU A 133 21.83 11.16 17.21
C LEU A 133 22.18 10.42 15.90
N PRO A 134 21.53 10.74 14.77
CA PRO A 134 21.77 10.05 13.51
C PRO A 134 23.00 10.59 12.78
N PHE A 135 24.01 9.74 12.62
CA PHE A 135 25.11 9.96 11.68
C PHE A 135 24.95 9.00 10.48
N GLN A 136 25.20 9.50 9.28
CA GLN A 136 25.12 8.74 8.03
C GLN A 136 26.51 8.62 7.38
N ARG A 137 26.85 7.41 6.93
CA ARG A 137 28.15 7.11 6.32
C ARG A 137 28.31 7.82 4.98
N GLY A 138 29.55 8.22 4.67
CA GLY A 138 29.88 8.93 3.43
C GLY A 138 29.85 8.01 2.20
N PRO A 139 29.98 8.56 0.98
CA PRO A 139 30.16 7.77 -0.24
C PRO A 139 31.51 7.04 -0.25
N TRP A 140 31.59 5.96 -1.02
CA TRP A 140 32.79 5.15 -1.19
C TRP A 140 32.97 4.68 -2.64
N ASP A 141 34.19 4.30 -2.98
CA ASP A 141 34.48 3.69 -4.29
C ASP A 141 33.76 2.34 -4.42
N LYS A 142 33.06 2.17 -5.54
CA LYS A 142 32.25 1.00 -5.87
C LYS A 142 33.09 -0.25 -6.15
N HIS A 143 34.39 -0.08 -6.45
CA HIS A 143 35.33 -1.20 -6.63
C HIS A 143 35.96 -1.65 -5.30
N SER A 144 35.94 -0.80 -4.26
CA SER A 144 36.31 -1.11 -2.88
C SER A 144 35.21 -1.84 -2.09
N SER A 145 35.49 -2.20 -0.84
CA SER A 145 34.54 -2.79 0.15
C SER A 145 34.05 -4.21 -0.13
N GLN A 146 34.68 -4.93 -1.06
CA GLN A 146 34.26 -6.30 -1.45
C GLN A 146 35.13 -7.42 -0.83
N SER A 147 36.33 -7.11 -0.31
CA SER A 147 37.22 -8.11 0.30
C SER A 147 38.26 -7.46 1.24
N PRO A 148 38.91 -8.21 2.15
CA PRO A 148 39.96 -7.68 3.02
C PRO A 148 41.17 -7.10 2.28
N ASN A 149 41.41 -7.54 1.04
CA ASN A 149 42.50 -7.03 0.19
C ASN A 149 42.13 -5.70 -0.52
N ASN A 150 40.86 -5.29 -0.49
CA ASN A 150 40.40 -3.98 -0.96
C ASN A 150 39.26 -3.46 -0.06
N PRO A 151 39.59 -3.03 1.18
CA PRO A 151 38.62 -2.53 2.14
C PRO A 151 37.98 -1.21 1.68
N ARG A 152 36.86 -0.82 2.29
CA ARG A 152 36.10 0.38 1.93
C ARG A 152 36.99 1.61 1.96
N THR A 153 37.08 2.27 0.81
CA THR A 153 37.80 3.53 0.65
C THR A 153 36.83 4.59 0.17
N GLN A 154 36.72 5.64 0.97
CA GLN A 154 35.84 6.77 0.73
C GLN A 154 36.32 7.60 -0.48
N VAL A 155 35.44 8.42 -1.04
CA VAL A 155 35.74 9.27 -2.21
C VAL A 155 35.64 10.75 -1.86
N ASN A 156 36.49 11.57 -2.47
CA ASN A 156 36.38 13.02 -2.42
C ASN A 156 35.37 13.51 -3.46
N LEU A 157 34.47 14.42 -3.08
CA LEU A 157 33.45 14.98 -3.99
C LEU A 157 33.79 16.37 -4.56
N VAL A 158 34.97 16.91 -4.22
CA VAL A 158 35.61 18.03 -4.91
C VAL A 158 36.97 17.60 -5.46
N THR A 159 37.72 18.53 -6.04
CA THR A 159 39.12 18.31 -6.43
C THR A 159 40.01 18.17 -5.19
N ALA A 160 41.12 17.43 -5.28
CA ALA A 160 42.15 17.43 -4.22
C ALA A 160 43.19 18.57 -4.41
N TRP A 161 43.00 19.37 -5.45
CA TRP A 161 43.88 20.45 -5.88
C TRP A 161 43.49 21.75 -5.20
N LEU A 162 44.45 22.69 -5.10
CA LEU A 162 44.12 24.08 -4.80
C LEU A 162 43.96 24.83 -6.15
N ASP A 163 42.87 24.51 -6.87
CA ASP A 163 42.58 24.92 -8.25
C ASP A 163 41.40 25.91 -8.41
N GLY A 164 40.98 26.50 -7.30
CA GLY A 164 39.85 27.42 -7.17
C GLY A 164 38.49 26.75 -7.23
N SER A 165 38.37 25.43 -7.03
CA SER A 165 37.08 24.71 -7.09
C SER A 165 36.03 25.27 -6.11
N SER A 166 36.45 25.82 -4.96
CA SER A 166 35.57 26.50 -4.00
C SER A 166 34.99 27.82 -4.51
N ILE A 167 35.63 28.45 -5.51
CA ILE A 167 35.26 29.73 -6.12
C ILE A 167 34.51 29.50 -7.44
N TYR A 168 35.01 28.58 -8.29
CA TYR A 168 34.55 28.35 -9.66
C TYR A 168 33.67 27.10 -9.83
N GLY A 169 33.66 26.20 -8.84
CA GLY A 169 32.91 24.95 -8.87
C GLY A 169 33.72 23.75 -9.37
N PRO A 170 33.38 22.52 -8.91
CA PRO A 170 34.09 21.28 -9.24
C PRO A 170 33.69 20.70 -10.63
N SER A 171 33.07 21.48 -11.52
CA SER A 171 32.74 21.05 -12.88
C SER A 171 32.57 22.24 -13.82
N SER A 172 32.68 22.01 -15.14
CA SER A 172 32.41 23.06 -16.13
C SER A 172 30.97 23.54 -16.04
N SER A 173 29.99 22.66 -15.89
CA SER A 173 28.58 23.05 -15.77
C SER A 173 28.28 23.86 -14.50
N TRP A 174 29.07 23.69 -13.44
CA TRP A 174 28.99 24.54 -12.24
C TRP A 174 29.62 25.92 -12.51
N SER A 175 30.82 25.96 -13.10
CA SER A 175 31.45 27.23 -13.49
C SER A 175 30.60 28.02 -14.50
N ASP A 176 29.93 27.34 -15.43
CA ASP A 176 29.03 27.95 -16.40
C ASP A 176 27.79 28.53 -15.71
N ALA A 177 27.24 27.85 -14.69
CA ALA A 177 26.11 28.35 -13.90
C ALA A 177 26.49 29.57 -13.03
N LEU A 178 27.75 29.71 -12.63
CA LEU A 178 28.28 30.85 -11.88
C LEU A 178 28.75 32.01 -12.75
N ARG A 179 28.81 31.88 -14.09
CA ARG A 179 29.29 32.92 -15.01
C ARG A 179 28.19 33.84 -15.51
N SER A 180 28.53 35.11 -15.76
CA SER A 180 27.65 36.03 -16.49
C SER A 180 27.74 35.88 -18.02
N PHE A 181 28.82 35.25 -18.51
CA PHE A 181 29.27 35.26 -19.91
C PHE A 181 29.38 36.67 -20.52
N SER A 182 29.68 37.67 -19.67
CA SER A 182 29.94 39.05 -20.09
C SER A 182 31.08 39.67 -19.26
N GLY A 183 32.12 40.15 -19.96
CA GLY A 183 33.26 40.85 -19.37
C GLY A 183 34.25 39.98 -18.57
N GLY A 184 34.16 38.65 -18.69
CA GLY A 184 34.93 37.68 -17.91
C GLY A 184 34.44 37.52 -16.46
N LEU A 185 33.20 37.93 -16.18
CA LEU A 185 32.67 38.05 -14.81
C LEU A 185 31.92 36.80 -14.33
N LEU A 186 31.94 36.59 -13.01
CA LEU A 186 30.99 35.76 -12.28
C LEU A 186 29.66 36.52 -12.10
N ALA A 187 28.55 35.79 -12.08
CA ALA A 187 27.19 36.32 -12.06
C ALA A 187 26.84 36.99 -10.72
N SER A 188 26.70 38.32 -10.74
CA SER A 188 26.18 39.10 -9.61
C SER A 188 24.67 38.94 -9.42
N GLY A 189 24.20 39.22 -8.21
CA GLY A 189 22.79 39.42 -7.91
C GLY A 189 22.31 40.85 -8.20
N GLU A 190 21.30 41.31 -7.47
CA GLU A 190 20.77 42.68 -7.56
C GLU A 190 21.84 43.75 -7.23
N GLN A 191 22.80 43.42 -6.37
CA GLN A 191 23.97 44.23 -6.04
C GLN A 191 25.19 43.66 -6.80
N ARG A 192 25.90 44.51 -7.56
CA ARG A 192 27.00 44.10 -8.45
C ARG A 192 28.16 43.40 -7.71
N ASP A 193 28.38 43.76 -6.45
CA ASP A 193 29.42 43.26 -5.56
C ASP A 193 28.98 42.03 -4.72
N MET A 194 27.78 41.50 -4.96
CA MET A 194 27.26 40.30 -4.31
C MET A 194 26.97 39.20 -5.35
N PRO A 195 27.23 37.91 -5.06
CA PRO A 195 26.86 36.82 -5.96
C PRO A 195 25.34 36.75 -6.19
N LYS A 196 24.93 36.08 -7.27
CA LYS A 196 23.54 35.69 -7.50
C LYS A 196 23.02 34.84 -6.33
N ARG A 197 21.75 35.03 -5.97
CA ARG A 197 21.05 34.21 -4.97
C ARG A 197 20.31 33.06 -5.63
N SER A 198 20.27 31.93 -4.93
CA SER A 198 19.66 30.67 -5.32
C SER A 198 18.15 30.81 -5.57
N GLY A 199 17.70 30.29 -6.72
CA GLY A 199 16.29 30.07 -7.02
C GLY A 199 15.79 28.70 -6.55
N SER A 200 14.62 28.28 -7.04
CA SER A 200 14.01 26.98 -6.74
C SER A 200 14.81 25.77 -7.26
N THR A 201 15.63 25.97 -8.30
CA THR A 201 16.65 25.00 -8.74
C THR A 201 18.03 25.57 -8.42
N SER A 202 18.64 25.10 -7.33
CA SER A 202 19.99 25.51 -6.91
C SER A 202 20.96 24.34 -6.93
N LEU A 203 22.24 24.66 -7.12
CA LEU A 203 23.37 23.75 -6.93
C LEU A 203 23.82 23.70 -5.46
N MET A 204 23.40 24.65 -4.62
CA MET A 204 23.84 24.75 -3.22
C MET A 204 23.22 23.66 -2.35
N TRP A 205 23.95 23.22 -1.33
CA TRP A 205 23.36 22.43 -0.25
C TRP A 205 22.42 23.31 0.57
N SER A 206 21.26 22.77 0.96
CA SER A 206 20.22 23.50 1.68
C SER A 206 19.80 22.75 2.94
N ALA A 207 20.70 22.65 3.92
CA ALA A 207 20.35 22.19 5.26
C ALA A 207 19.43 23.21 5.95
N ALA A 208 18.60 22.74 6.88
CA ALA A 208 17.72 23.62 7.65
C ALA A 208 18.55 24.58 8.53
N ASP A 209 18.20 25.86 8.52
CA ASP A 209 18.67 26.83 9.51
C ASP A 209 18.25 26.32 10.90
N PRO A 210 19.19 26.05 11.82
CA PRO A 210 18.88 25.44 13.10
C PRO A 210 18.26 26.41 14.11
N SER A 211 18.16 27.70 13.75
CA SER A 211 17.58 28.79 14.54
C SER A 211 16.17 29.15 14.05
N THR A 212 15.92 29.08 12.73
CA THR A 212 14.64 29.49 12.11
C THR A 212 13.83 28.36 11.47
N GLY A 213 14.41 27.17 11.28
CA GLY A 213 13.76 26.02 10.62
C GLY A 213 13.62 26.14 9.09
N GLN A 214 14.05 27.26 8.48
CA GLN A 214 14.01 27.47 7.03
C GLN A 214 14.95 26.49 6.32
N HIS A 215 14.42 25.74 5.35
CA HIS A 215 15.16 24.69 4.63
C HIS A 215 15.12 24.84 3.10
N GLU A 216 14.34 25.78 2.58
CA GLU A 216 14.37 26.16 1.16
C GLU A 216 15.73 26.76 0.76
N PRO A 217 16.18 26.61 -0.51
CA PRO A 217 17.43 27.19 -0.98
C PRO A 217 17.34 28.71 -1.19
N VAL A 218 16.12 29.27 -1.22
CA VAL A 218 15.86 30.69 -1.46
C VAL A 218 16.54 31.55 -0.39
N GLY A 219 17.47 32.40 -0.82
CA GLY A 219 18.25 33.30 0.04
C GLY A 219 19.73 32.92 0.16
N LEU A 220 20.10 31.66 -0.10
CA LEU A 220 21.51 31.23 -0.16
C LEU A 220 22.21 31.82 -1.40
N TYR A 221 23.48 32.18 -1.28
CA TYR A 221 24.30 32.67 -2.40
C TYR A 221 24.82 31.51 -3.26
N GLU A 222 24.88 31.70 -4.58
CA GLU A 222 25.50 30.74 -5.49
C GLU A 222 27.03 30.93 -5.48
N LEU A 223 27.76 29.88 -5.08
CA LEU A 223 29.21 29.87 -4.86
C LEU A 223 29.84 28.61 -5.50
N GLY A 224 31.17 28.52 -5.57
CA GLY A 224 31.84 27.32 -6.12
C GLY A 224 31.66 26.07 -5.26
N ASN A 225 31.75 26.18 -3.93
CA ASN A 225 31.46 25.07 -3.03
C ASN A 225 29.97 25.03 -2.60
N ALA A 226 29.34 23.85 -2.67
CA ALA A 226 27.95 23.63 -2.26
C ALA A 226 27.65 23.98 -0.78
N TRP A 227 28.66 23.90 0.08
CA TRP A 227 28.64 24.28 1.50
C TRP A 227 29.19 25.70 1.77
N GLY A 228 29.42 26.54 0.75
CA GLY A 228 29.91 27.91 0.99
C GLY A 228 29.02 28.72 1.96
N ASN A 229 27.72 28.45 1.96
CA ASN A 229 26.73 29.05 2.87
C ASN A 229 26.57 28.32 4.22
N GLU A 230 27.47 27.40 4.60
CA GLU A 230 27.35 26.60 5.83
C GLU A 230 27.22 27.48 7.07
N ASN A 231 27.99 28.56 7.15
CA ASN A 231 27.81 29.65 8.11
C ASN A 231 28.11 31.01 7.43
N VAL A 232 27.76 32.13 8.07
CA VAL A 232 27.93 33.45 7.44
C VAL A 232 29.39 33.87 7.24
N PHE A 233 30.35 33.19 7.89
CA PHE A 233 31.77 33.51 7.84
C PHE A 233 32.45 32.83 6.64
N THR A 234 32.16 31.55 6.40
CA THR A 234 32.54 30.87 5.14
C THR A 234 31.85 31.49 3.93
N MET A 235 30.61 31.99 4.11
CA MET A 235 29.88 32.74 3.08
C MET A 235 30.58 34.06 2.76
N ALA A 236 31.05 34.80 3.78
CA ALA A 236 31.78 36.06 3.59
C ALA A 236 33.10 35.84 2.83
N GLU A 237 33.85 34.78 3.15
CA GLU A 237 35.02 34.36 2.38
C GLU A 237 34.68 34.11 0.90
N GLY A 238 33.67 33.28 0.62
CA GLY A 238 33.24 33.02 -0.77
C GLY A 238 32.85 34.29 -1.54
N ILE A 239 32.23 35.27 -0.86
CA ILE A 239 31.88 36.58 -1.44
C ILE A 239 33.12 37.43 -1.71
N VAL A 240 34.13 37.44 -0.83
CA VAL A 240 35.39 38.16 -1.07
C VAL A 240 36.11 37.63 -2.30
N TRP A 241 36.22 36.31 -2.45
CA TRP A 241 36.90 35.69 -3.59
C TRP A 241 36.12 35.87 -4.91
N PHE A 242 34.78 35.82 -4.88
CA PHE A 242 33.92 36.24 -6.00
C PHE A 242 34.19 37.70 -6.42
N ARG A 243 34.27 38.64 -5.46
CA ARG A 243 34.58 40.06 -5.75
C ARG A 243 35.99 40.23 -6.31
N TYR A 244 36.97 39.50 -5.79
CA TYR A 244 38.36 39.59 -6.24
C TYR A 244 38.48 39.14 -7.70
N HIS A 245 37.82 38.04 -8.10
CA HIS A 245 37.71 37.65 -9.51
C HIS A 245 37.08 38.75 -10.36
N ASN A 246 35.92 39.29 -9.96
CA ASN A 246 35.23 40.32 -10.73
C ASN A 246 36.03 41.64 -10.83
N TYR A 247 36.85 41.96 -9.82
CA TYR A 247 37.81 43.07 -9.86
C TYR A 247 38.94 42.81 -10.86
N ILE A 248 39.60 41.64 -10.79
CA ILE A 248 40.69 41.29 -11.71
C ILE A 248 40.20 41.20 -13.17
N ALA A 249 39.04 40.59 -13.42
CA ALA A 249 38.43 40.54 -14.74
C ALA A 249 38.10 41.95 -15.29
N SER A 250 37.57 42.85 -14.46
CA SER A 250 37.35 44.26 -14.84
C SER A 250 38.67 44.96 -15.18
N GLN A 251 39.71 44.77 -14.37
CA GLN A 251 41.05 45.33 -14.59
C GLN A 251 41.75 44.76 -15.85
N LEU A 252 41.47 43.52 -16.23
CA LEU A 252 41.95 42.93 -17.48
C LEU A 252 41.17 43.48 -18.68
N SER A 253 39.86 43.71 -18.54
CA SER A 253 39.01 44.29 -19.58
C SER A 253 39.41 45.73 -19.92
N GLU A 254 39.73 46.54 -18.90
CA GLU A 254 40.29 47.89 -19.06
C GLU A 254 41.64 47.89 -19.80
N LYS A 255 42.53 46.94 -19.49
CA LYS A 255 43.87 46.82 -20.10
C LYS A 255 43.85 46.18 -21.48
N HIS A 256 42.86 45.34 -21.77
CA HIS A 256 42.76 44.56 -23.00
C HIS A 256 41.34 44.58 -23.61
N PRO A 257 40.85 45.74 -24.12
CA PRO A 257 39.47 45.87 -24.63
C PRO A 257 39.13 45.07 -25.90
N LEU A 258 40.03 44.22 -26.38
CA LEU A 258 39.89 43.34 -27.55
C LEU A 258 39.88 41.84 -27.18
N TRP A 259 39.91 41.50 -25.89
CA TRP A 259 39.80 40.13 -25.41
C TRP A 259 38.33 39.68 -25.35
N SER A 260 38.08 38.38 -25.57
CA SER A 260 36.75 37.80 -25.40
C SER A 260 36.41 37.58 -23.92
N ASP A 261 35.13 37.27 -23.63
CA ASP A 261 34.70 36.85 -22.29
C ASP A 261 35.54 35.68 -21.75
N GLU A 262 35.82 34.68 -22.59
CA GLU A 262 36.61 33.51 -22.21
C GLU A 262 38.09 33.84 -21.97
N ASP A 263 38.69 34.69 -22.82
CA ASP A 263 40.06 35.17 -22.61
C ASP A 263 40.17 35.93 -21.27
N LEU A 264 39.20 36.82 -20.98
CA LEU A 264 39.15 37.58 -19.72
C LEU A 264 38.92 36.65 -18.51
N PHE A 265 37.95 35.74 -18.60
CA PHE A 265 37.62 34.82 -17.51
C PHE A 265 38.78 33.90 -17.16
N GLN A 266 39.45 33.28 -18.14
CA GLN A 266 40.56 32.36 -17.86
C GLN A 266 41.84 33.06 -17.38
N ASN A 267 42.11 34.29 -17.84
CA ASN A 267 43.19 35.09 -17.27
C ASN A 267 42.88 35.48 -15.81
N ALA A 268 41.66 35.96 -15.53
CA ALA A 268 41.25 36.32 -14.17
C ALA A 268 41.28 35.12 -13.23
N ARG A 269 40.69 33.98 -13.63
CA ARG A 269 40.72 32.73 -12.87
C ARG A 269 42.15 32.29 -12.56
N LYS A 270 43.05 32.27 -13.56
CA LYS A 270 44.45 31.89 -13.34
C LYS A 270 45.14 32.79 -12.32
N THR A 271 44.92 34.10 -12.37
CA THR A 271 45.48 35.03 -11.38
C THR A 271 44.91 34.78 -9.98
N VAL A 272 43.58 34.62 -9.86
CA VAL A 272 42.90 34.39 -8.57
C VAL A 272 43.34 33.08 -7.92
N VAL A 273 43.40 31.98 -8.68
CA VAL A 273 43.88 30.67 -8.18
C VAL A 273 45.32 30.78 -7.68
N ALA A 274 46.22 31.41 -8.45
CA ALA A 274 47.59 31.62 -8.03
C ALA A 274 47.68 32.46 -6.73
N THR A 275 46.83 33.48 -6.56
CA THR A 275 46.74 34.24 -5.29
C THR A 275 46.17 33.42 -4.13
N PHE A 276 45.19 32.54 -4.38
CA PHE A 276 44.60 31.67 -3.36
C PHE A 276 45.63 30.67 -2.82
N GLN A 277 46.27 29.92 -3.73
CA GLN A 277 47.39 29.01 -3.43
C GLN A 277 48.51 29.72 -2.63
N ASN A 278 48.77 30.98 -2.96
CA ASN A 278 49.85 31.78 -2.38
C ASN A 278 49.61 32.07 -0.90
N ILE A 279 48.41 32.52 -0.57
CA ILE A 279 47.99 32.75 0.81
C ILE A 279 47.92 31.39 1.54
N ALA A 280 47.33 30.37 0.92
CA ALA A 280 47.21 29.03 1.51
C ALA A 280 48.56 28.40 1.91
N PHE A 281 49.50 28.21 0.98
CA PHE A 281 50.72 27.44 1.23
C PHE A 281 51.78 28.18 2.07
N TYR A 282 51.81 29.51 2.07
CA TYR A 282 52.96 30.27 2.55
C TYR A 282 52.64 31.47 3.46
N GLU A 283 51.37 31.83 3.63
CA GLU A 283 50.92 32.79 4.65
C GLU A 283 50.14 32.08 5.76
N TRP A 284 49.06 31.40 5.37
CA TRP A 284 48.17 30.70 6.27
C TRP A 284 48.80 29.45 6.86
N LEU A 285 49.28 28.51 6.03
CA LEU A 285 49.79 27.22 6.50
C LEU A 285 50.96 27.34 7.49
N PRO A 286 51.97 28.23 7.32
CA PRO A 286 53.02 28.42 8.32
C PRO A 286 52.51 29.02 9.64
N GLY A 287 51.50 29.90 9.60
CA GLY A 287 50.86 30.43 10.81
C GLY A 287 50.07 29.34 11.54
N PHE A 288 49.21 28.63 10.81
CA PHE A 288 48.36 27.54 11.29
C PHE A 288 49.14 26.40 11.97
N LEU A 289 50.41 26.18 11.57
CA LEU A 289 51.26 25.11 12.10
C LEU A 289 52.25 25.55 13.20
N GLY A 290 52.26 26.83 13.60
CA GLY A 290 53.22 27.37 14.56
C GLY A 290 54.63 27.51 13.97
N GLU A 291 54.76 28.38 12.96
CA GLU A 291 55.99 28.70 12.19
C GLU A 291 56.63 27.54 11.40
N LYS A 292 56.10 26.32 11.49
CA LYS A 292 56.57 25.15 10.72
C LYS A 292 56.31 25.37 9.23
N THR A 293 57.38 25.60 8.47
CA THR A 293 57.32 25.95 7.04
C THR A 293 57.47 24.74 6.12
N MET A 294 56.81 24.82 4.97
CA MET A 294 56.96 23.86 3.87
C MET A 294 58.42 23.83 3.36
N PRO A 295 58.96 22.67 2.95
CA PRO A 295 60.31 22.61 2.40
C PRO A 295 60.41 23.44 1.09
N PRO A 296 61.60 23.93 0.69
CA PRO A 296 61.76 24.65 -0.57
C PRO A 296 61.23 23.85 -1.76
N TYR A 297 60.40 24.47 -2.60
CA TYR A 297 59.74 23.81 -3.73
C TYR A 297 60.77 23.34 -4.76
N LYS A 298 60.77 22.04 -5.06
CA LYS A 298 61.75 21.39 -5.95
C LYS A 298 61.28 21.30 -7.42
N GLY A 299 60.13 21.90 -7.74
CA GLY A 299 59.42 21.70 -9.00
C GLY A 299 58.47 20.49 -8.95
N TYR A 300 57.63 20.38 -9.99
CA TYR A 300 56.57 19.38 -10.12
C TYR A 300 57.12 17.94 -10.17
N GLN A 301 56.53 17.06 -9.36
CA GLN A 301 56.93 15.66 -9.17
C GLN A 301 55.83 14.69 -9.64
N LYS A 302 55.75 14.49 -10.96
CA LYS A 302 54.77 13.65 -11.69
C LYS A 302 54.40 12.26 -11.14
N PHE A 303 55.17 11.71 -10.20
CA PHE A 303 54.92 10.40 -9.58
C PHE A 303 54.22 10.48 -8.21
N VAL A 304 54.26 11.63 -7.54
CA VAL A 304 53.57 11.90 -6.27
C VAL A 304 52.06 11.67 -6.43
N ASP A 305 51.41 11.15 -5.40
CA ASP A 305 49.95 11.08 -5.34
C ASP A 305 49.40 12.25 -4.50
N PRO A 306 48.71 13.22 -5.14
CA PRO A 306 48.18 14.41 -4.47
C PRO A 306 46.94 14.11 -3.62
N GLY A 307 46.31 12.94 -3.82
CA GLY A 307 45.00 12.64 -3.26
C GLY A 307 44.94 12.79 -1.74
N ILE A 308 43.78 13.22 -1.24
CA ILE A 308 43.58 13.49 0.17
C ILE A 308 43.62 12.18 0.97
N SER A 309 44.36 12.14 2.08
CA SER A 309 44.41 10.99 2.97
C SER A 309 43.25 10.97 3.98
N PRO A 310 42.68 9.79 4.33
CA PRO A 310 41.68 9.69 5.39
C PRO A 310 42.14 10.29 6.72
N GLU A 311 43.41 10.08 7.08
CA GLU A 311 44.04 10.56 8.30
C GLU A 311 44.05 12.09 8.37
N PHE A 312 44.28 12.76 7.24
CA PHE A 312 44.12 14.21 7.12
C PHE A 312 42.64 14.61 7.19
N GLN A 313 41.80 14.00 6.36
CA GLN A 313 40.44 14.44 6.05
C GLN A 313 39.42 14.28 7.20
N ALA A 314 39.61 13.22 8.01
CA ALA A 314 38.70 12.84 9.08
C ALA A 314 39.28 13.10 10.49
N ALA A 315 40.59 13.41 10.62
CA ALA A 315 41.20 13.74 11.91
C ALA A 315 42.05 15.03 11.84
N ALA A 316 43.22 15.02 11.21
CA ALA A 316 44.22 16.07 11.46
C ALA A 316 43.76 17.49 11.11
N ILE A 317 43.07 17.69 9.98
CA ILE A 317 42.60 19.02 9.58
C ILE A 317 41.43 19.54 10.44
N ARG A 318 40.81 18.67 11.25
CA ARG A 318 39.70 19.04 12.16
C ARG A 318 40.17 19.82 13.38
N PHE A 319 41.48 19.84 13.66
CA PHE A 319 42.13 20.75 14.60
C PHE A 319 41.68 22.22 14.42
N ALA A 320 41.40 22.68 13.19
CA ALA A 320 40.86 24.02 12.94
C ALA A 320 39.56 24.37 13.70
N SER A 321 38.86 23.37 14.25
CA SER A 321 37.62 23.54 15.01
C SER A 321 37.83 23.89 16.49
N THR A 322 39.05 23.78 17.02
CA THR A 322 39.39 24.23 18.39
C THR A 322 39.48 25.76 18.42
N MET A 323 40.19 26.31 17.45
CA MET A 323 40.40 27.74 17.19
C MET A 323 39.14 28.55 16.80
N ALA A 324 38.01 27.88 16.53
CA ALA A 324 36.80 28.54 16.03
C ALA A 324 36.09 29.30 17.18
N PRO A 325 35.87 30.63 17.05
CA PRO A 325 35.35 31.44 18.15
C PRO A 325 33.84 31.22 18.39
N PRO A 326 33.35 31.47 19.62
CA PRO A 326 31.91 31.40 19.90
C PRO A 326 31.11 32.46 19.14
N GLY A 327 31.70 33.59 18.77
CA GLY A 327 31.06 34.58 17.91
C GLY A 327 32.07 35.45 17.17
N VAL A 328 31.60 36.19 16.18
CA VAL A 328 32.43 36.99 15.27
C VAL A 328 31.98 38.46 15.22
N TYR A 329 32.88 39.37 15.56
CA TYR A 329 32.67 40.82 15.50
C TYR A 329 32.40 41.32 14.07
N MET A 330 31.79 42.51 13.97
CA MET A 330 31.82 43.33 12.77
C MET A 330 32.54 44.66 13.10
N ARG A 331 33.50 45.09 12.27
CA ARG A 331 34.31 46.29 12.49
C ARG A 331 34.29 47.19 11.26
N ASN A 332 34.00 48.48 11.44
CA ASN A 332 34.03 49.44 10.33
C ASN A 332 35.47 49.89 9.98
N ARG A 333 35.61 50.70 8.93
CA ARG A 333 36.91 51.25 8.48
C ARG A 333 37.57 52.24 9.45
N THR A 334 36.84 52.76 10.45
CA THR A 334 37.37 53.67 11.51
C THR A 334 37.68 52.92 12.81
N CYS A 335 37.96 51.61 12.73
CA CYS A 335 38.23 50.71 13.86
C CYS A 335 37.13 50.66 14.94
N HIS A 336 35.90 51.09 14.63
CA HIS A 336 34.77 50.95 15.54
C HIS A 336 34.09 49.59 15.31
N PHE A 337 34.01 48.80 16.37
CA PHE A 337 33.25 47.55 16.39
C PHE A 337 31.76 47.85 16.55
N GLN A 338 30.96 47.47 15.56
CA GLN A 338 29.52 47.74 15.54
C GLN A 338 28.76 46.63 16.26
N LYS A 339 27.72 47.00 17.02
CA LYS A 339 26.79 46.03 17.59
C LYS A 339 25.96 45.39 16.47
N VAL A 340 25.67 44.10 16.62
CA VAL A 340 24.77 43.34 15.75
C VAL A 340 23.38 43.25 16.38
N VAL A 341 22.36 43.09 15.54
CA VAL A 341 20.97 42.81 15.90
C VAL A 341 20.72 41.30 15.80
N ASN A 342 20.15 40.73 16.86
CA ASN A 342 19.81 39.31 16.95
C ASN A 342 18.40 39.02 16.40
N ILE A 343 18.05 37.74 16.27
CA ILE A 343 16.74 37.29 15.73
C ILE A 343 15.55 37.74 16.61
N ASP A 344 15.76 37.87 17.92
CA ASP A 344 14.79 38.38 18.89
C ASP A 344 14.69 39.93 18.93
N GLY A 345 15.49 40.63 18.12
CA GLY A 345 15.58 42.08 18.12
C GLY A 345 16.48 42.66 19.23
N SER A 346 17.11 41.82 20.06
CA SER A 346 18.15 42.28 20.99
C SER A 346 19.43 42.70 20.25
N THR A 347 20.39 43.30 20.95
CA THR A 347 21.71 43.63 20.36
C THR A 347 22.84 42.94 21.10
N SER A 348 23.90 42.61 20.38
CA SER A 348 25.10 41.93 20.90
C SER A 348 26.37 42.47 20.24
N SER A 349 27.53 42.20 20.82
CA SER A 349 28.82 42.69 20.30
C SER A 349 29.31 41.95 19.04
N ALA A 350 28.77 40.77 18.74
CA ALA A 350 29.15 39.92 17.60
C ALA A 350 28.01 39.01 17.13
N ILE A 351 28.12 38.51 15.91
CA ILE A 351 27.29 37.41 15.39
C ILE A 351 27.73 36.11 16.07
N ARG A 352 26.86 35.47 16.84
CA ARG A 352 27.14 34.18 17.49
C ARG A 352 27.23 33.05 16.44
N MET A 353 28.22 32.15 16.57
CA MET A 353 28.49 31.09 15.60
C MET A 353 27.32 30.11 15.47
N CYS A 354 26.74 29.63 16.59
CA CYS A 354 25.58 28.74 16.57
C CYS A 354 24.34 29.32 15.87
N ASN A 355 24.19 30.65 15.83
CA ASN A 355 23.06 31.34 15.18
C ASN A 355 23.37 31.78 13.73
N SER A 356 24.57 31.45 13.24
CA SER A 356 25.04 31.82 11.90
C SER A 356 24.91 30.69 10.86
N PHE A 357 24.71 29.45 11.31
CA PHE A 357 24.62 28.29 10.43
C PHE A 357 23.42 28.37 9.46
N TRP A 358 23.68 28.21 8.16
CA TRP A 358 22.69 28.23 7.08
C TRP A 358 21.71 29.43 7.10
N ASN A 359 22.15 30.56 7.66
CA ASN A 359 21.32 31.73 7.91
C ASN A 359 21.01 32.47 6.61
N ARG A 360 19.78 32.34 6.11
CA ARG A 360 19.32 32.90 4.81
C ARG A 360 18.98 34.39 4.87
N GLN A 361 18.72 34.94 6.06
CA GLN A 361 18.17 36.30 6.25
C GLN A 361 18.77 36.98 7.48
N ASN A 362 20.09 37.15 7.51
CA ASN A 362 20.76 37.85 8.61
C ASN A 362 20.44 39.36 8.54
N PRO A 363 19.84 39.97 9.58
CA PRO A 363 19.45 41.39 9.55
C PRO A 363 20.65 42.35 9.48
N ASN A 364 21.87 41.86 9.73
CA ASN A 364 23.12 42.60 9.73
C ASN A 364 23.91 42.47 8.41
N LEU A 365 23.52 41.58 7.49
CA LEU A 365 24.26 41.28 6.26
C LEU A 365 23.35 41.50 5.03
N LYS A 366 23.07 42.76 4.72
CA LYS A 366 22.11 43.18 3.67
C LYS A 366 22.79 43.79 2.44
N SER A 367 23.98 44.35 2.64
CA SER A 367 24.75 45.09 1.66
C SER A 367 26.16 44.53 1.54
N GLY A 368 26.85 44.84 0.44
CA GLY A 368 28.25 44.46 0.32
C GLY A 368 29.17 45.10 1.36
N GLN A 369 28.83 46.29 1.88
CA GLN A 369 29.55 46.95 2.97
C GLN A 369 29.46 46.18 4.29
N ASP A 370 28.36 45.44 4.53
CA ASP A 370 28.24 44.62 5.75
C ASP A 370 29.23 43.46 5.74
N ILE A 371 29.51 42.89 4.54
CA ILE A 371 30.55 41.88 4.35
C ILE A 371 31.95 42.48 4.59
N ASP A 372 32.23 43.69 4.08
CA ASP A 372 33.48 44.41 4.41
C ASP A 372 33.65 44.55 5.93
N HIS A 373 32.58 44.90 6.64
CA HIS A 373 32.60 45.06 8.10
C HIS A 373 32.80 43.72 8.83
N LEU A 374 32.24 42.62 8.32
CA LEU A 374 32.45 41.28 8.88
C LEU A 374 33.89 40.79 8.66
N ILE A 375 34.43 40.94 7.45
CA ILE A 375 35.82 40.59 7.12
C ILE A 375 36.82 41.41 7.94
N MET A 376 36.61 42.74 8.08
CA MET A 376 37.42 43.59 8.95
C MET A 376 37.27 43.23 10.44
N GLY A 377 36.14 42.66 10.85
CA GLY A 377 35.95 42.07 12.17
C GLY A 377 36.83 40.82 12.36
N MET A 378 36.70 39.84 11.46
CA MET A 378 37.51 38.60 11.47
C MET A 378 39.02 38.87 11.38
N ALA A 379 39.43 39.90 10.63
CA ALA A 379 40.83 40.31 10.49
C ALA A 379 41.43 40.99 11.73
N SER A 380 40.61 41.34 12.72
CA SER A 380 41.03 42.02 13.96
C SER A 380 40.63 41.26 15.22
N GLN A 381 39.69 40.32 15.12
CA GLN A 381 39.35 39.35 16.15
C GLN A 381 40.24 38.12 16.07
N ILE A 382 40.43 37.48 17.22
CA ILE A 382 41.32 36.36 17.41
C ILE A 382 40.59 35.06 17.68
N ALA A 383 41.24 34.01 17.20
CA ALA A 383 40.87 32.63 17.37
C ALA A 383 40.90 32.21 18.84
N GLU A 384 40.13 31.17 19.15
CA GLU A 384 40.30 30.42 20.38
C GLU A 384 41.65 29.69 20.38
N ARG A 385 42.03 29.13 21.52
CA ARG A 385 43.35 28.51 21.70
C ARG A 385 43.54 27.25 20.85
N GLU A 386 44.77 27.07 20.41
CA GLU A 386 45.31 25.83 19.83
C GLU A 386 45.50 24.71 20.88
N ASP A 387 44.47 24.44 21.69
CA ASP A 387 44.44 23.35 22.67
C ASP A 387 43.40 22.27 22.30
N ASN A 388 43.09 21.38 23.24
CA ASN A 388 42.16 20.27 23.02
C ASN A 388 40.67 20.65 23.10
N MET A 389 40.33 21.89 23.48
CA MET A 389 38.96 22.31 23.75
C MET A 389 38.20 22.73 22.49
N VAL A 390 36.88 22.56 22.50
CA VAL A 390 36.00 23.00 21.40
C VAL A 390 34.79 23.75 21.97
N VAL A 391 34.53 24.94 21.42
CA VAL A 391 33.45 25.83 21.86
C VAL A 391 32.06 25.18 21.78
N GLU A 392 31.15 25.60 22.65
CA GLU A 392 29.78 25.05 22.71
C GLU A 392 29.01 25.18 21.37
N ASP A 393 29.30 26.23 20.58
CA ASP A 393 28.75 26.44 19.22
C ASP A 393 29.01 25.27 18.26
N LEU A 394 30.05 24.48 18.53
CA LEU A 394 30.46 23.33 17.72
C LEU A 394 30.29 22.01 18.47
N ARG A 395 30.65 21.93 19.76
CA ARG A 395 30.55 20.69 20.55
C ARG A 395 29.10 20.35 20.95
N ASP A 396 28.23 21.34 21.10
CA ASP A 396 26.83 21.14 21.51
C ASP A 396 25.81 21.68 20.49
N TYR A 397 26.15 22.77 19.77
CA TYR A 397 25.23 23.51 18.91
C TYR A 397 25.61 23.56 17.42
N MET A 398 26.48 22.66 16.94
CA MET A 398 26.72 22.49 15.49
C MET A 398 25.40 22.10 14.80
N TYR A 399 25.16 22.50 13.55
CA TYR A 399 23.92 22.15 12.86
C TYR A 399 23.78 20.62 12.68
N GLY A 400 22.60 20.09 12.96
CA GLY A 400 22.29 18.67 12.82
C GLY A 400 21.93 18.30 11.37
N PRO A 401 22.53 17.26 10.77
CA PRO A 401 22.27 16.91 9.37
C PRO A 401 20.95 16.15 9.15
N LEU A 402 20.33 15.60 10.21
CA LEU A 402 19.12 14.79 10.10
C LEU A 402 18.36 14.73 11.46
N ARG A 403 17.02 14.85 11.45
CA ARG A 403 16.09 14.75 12.61
C ARG A 403 16.29 15.70 13.82
N PHE A 404 17.49 16.22 14.05
CA PHE A 404 17.78 17.21 15.10
C PHE A 404 18.31 18.47 14.42
N SER A 405 17.99 19.65 14.94
CA SER A 405 18.56 20.90 14.45
C SER A 405 20.00 21.12 14.93
N ARG A 406 20.39 20.47 16.03
CA ARG A 406 21.75 20.53 16.60
C ARG A 406 22.38 19.15 16.72
N SER A 407 23.71 19.12 16.77
CA SER A 407 24.53 17.93 16.99
C SER A 407 25.92 18.34 17.51
N ASP A 408 26.76 17.34 17.78
CA ASP A 408 28.10 17.52 18.36
C ASP A 408 29.17 17.29 17.28
N LEU A 409 29.90 18.35 16.89
CA LEU A 409 30.93 18.28 15.86
C LEU A 409 32.06 17.29 16.22
N VAL A 410 32.44 17.21 17.49
CA VAL A 410 33.54 16.36 17.98
C VAL A 410 33.12 14.90 17.91
N ALA A 411 31.92 14.56 18.38
CA ALA A 411 31.35 13.20 18.29
C ALA A 411 31.06 12.79 16.83
N LEU A 412 30.61 13.72 15.98
CA LEU A 412 30.47 13.50 14.53
C LEU A 412 31.83 13.25 13.86
N THR A 413 32.89 13.93 14.28
CA THR A 413 34.26 13.71 13.77
C THR A 413 34.82 12.37 14.22
N VAL A 414 34.62 11.96 15.48
CA VAL A 414 34.95 10.61 15.98
C VAL A 414 34.24 9.53 15.12
N GLN A 415 32.93 9.65 14.92
CA GLN A 415 32.19 8.70 14.05
C GLN A 415 32.68 8.74 12.60
N ARG A 416 33.12 9.90 12.07
CA ARG A 416 33.70 9.98 10.72
C ARG A 416 35.04 9.26 10.64
N GLY A 417 35.89 9.33 11.68
CA GLY A 417 37.10 8.52 11.77
C GLY A 417 36.83 7.01 11.79
N ARG A 418 35.79 6.59 12.53
CA ARG A 418 35.34 5.18 12.58
C ARG A 418 34.72 4.72 11.26
N ASP A 419 33.90 5.55 10.61
CA ASP A 419 33.34 5.33 9.27
C ASP A 419 34.45 5.11 8.23
N PHE A 420 35.53 5.89 8.33
CA PHE A 420 36.70 5.87 7.45
C PHE A 420 37.70 4.75 7.77
N GLY A 421 37.51 4.02 8.88
CA GLY A 421 38.42 2.96 9.33
C GLY A 421 39.83 3.50 9.58
N LEU A 422 39.96 4.61 10.32
CA LEU A 422 41.28 5.16 10.67
C LEU A 422 42.06 4.21 11.60
N PRO A 423 43.40 4.14 11.45
CA PRO A 423 44.26 3.42 12.41
C PRO A 423 44.20 4.03 13.81
N SER A 424 44.71 3.33 14.83
CA SER A 424 44.92 3.94 16.15
C SER A 424 45.99 5.03 16.10
N TYR A 425 45.93 5.97 17.04
CA TYR A 425 46.89 7.05 17.21
C TYR A 425 48.35 6.54 17.23
N ASN A 426 48.65 5.45 17.97
CA ASN A 426 49.99 4.87 17.99
C ASN A 426 50.39 4.23 16.64
N GLN A 427 49.48 3.57 15.93
CA GLN A 427 49.75 3.05 14.58
C GLN A 427 50.08 4.16 13.58
N VAL A 428 49.46 5.34 13.73
CA VAL A 428 49.77 6.52 12.92
C VAL A 428 51.11 7.14 13.32
N ARG A 429 51.45 7.18 14.62
CA ARG A 429 52.80 7.60 15.07
C ARG A 429 53.88 6.72 14.47
N GLU A 430 53.76 5.40 14.61
CA GLU A 430 54.70 4.43 14.02
C GLU A 430 54.80 4.58 12.49
N GLY A 431 53.66 4.74 11.80
CA GLY A 431 53.60 4.96 10.35
C GLY A 431 54.26 6.26 9.87
N LEU A 432 54.32 7.29 10.73
CA LEU A 432 55.02 8.56 10.48
C LEU A 432 56.49 8.54 10.95
N GLY A 433 56.99 7.41 11.47
CA GLY A 433 58.34 7.29 12.03
C GLY A 433 58.52 7.97 13.41
N LEU A 434 57.42 8.26 14.10
CA LEU A 434 57.38 8.81 15.45
C LEU A 434 57.35 7.68 16.48
N ALA A 435 57.95 7.89 17.65
CA ALA A 435 57.88 6.92 18.74
C ALA A 435 56.42 6.78 19.24
N PRO A 436 55.88 5.56 19.42
CA PRO A 436 54.55 5.35 20.00
C PRO A 436 54.54 5.80 21.48
N MET A 437 53.37 6.20 21.98
CA MET A 437 53.20 6.58 23.38
C MET A 437 52.88 5.35 24.24
N GLU A 438 53.66 5.14 25.30
CA GLU A 438 53.49 4.00 26.21
C GLU A 438 52.52 4.28 27.38
N ARG A 439 52.30 5.56 27.75
CA ARG A 439 51.53 5.92 28.95
C ARG A 439 50.62 7.13 28.69
N TRP A 440 49.42 7.10 29.26
CA TRP A 440 48.46 8.21 29.21
C TRP A 440 49.00 9.52 29.81
N GLY A 441 49.88 9.43 30.81
CA GLY A 441 50.55 10.58 31.41
C GLY A 441 51.51 11.32 30.48
N ASP A 442 51.90 10.71 29.36
CA ASP A 442 52.78 11.32 28.36
C ASP A 442 51.99 12.14 27.31
N ILE A 443 50.64 12.04 27.32
CA ILE A 443 49.71 12.77 26.44
C ILE A 443 48.81 13.74 27.21
N ASN A 444 48.41 13.42 28.45
CA ASN A 444 47.30 14.03 29.23
C ASN A 444 45.91 13.54 28.76
N PRO A 445 44.89 13.28 29.62
CA PRO A 445 44.83 13.27 31.09
C PRO A 445 44.56 11.85 31.69
N GLN A 446 44.22 11.77 32.97
CA GLN A 446 43.79 10.50 33.62
C GLN A 446 42.41 10.02 33.17
N ASP A 447 41.39 10.89 33.12
CA ASP A 447 39.98 10.50 32.92
C ASP A 447 39.70 9.81 31.57
N LEU A 448 40.57 10.01 30.58
CA LEU A 448 40.48 9.36 29.27
C LEU A 448 40.96 7.91 29.27
N SER A 449 41.91 7.57 30.15
CA SER A 449 42.40 6.19 30.34
C SER A 449 41.23 5.24 30.63
N ASP A 450 40.32 5.67 31.50
CA ASP A 450 39.15 4.91 31.94
C ASP A 450 38.11 4.70 30.82
N LEU A 451 38.12 5.53 29.75
CA LEU A 451 37.28 5.31 28.57
C LEU A 451 37.82 4.24 27.60
N TYR A 452 39.09 3.86 27.72
CA TYR A 452 39.74 2.86 26.86
C TYR A 452 40.20 1.61 27.63
N ASP A 453 39.68 1.37 28.83
CA ASP A 453 40.09 0.32 29.77
C ASP A 453 41.59 0.38 30.15
N GLY A 454 42.20 1.57 30.12
CA GLY A 454 43.64 1.79 30.28
C GLY A 454 44.51 1.46 29.06
N ASP A 455 43.94 0.95 27.97
CA ASP A 455 44.69 0.49 26.80
C ASP A 455 44.91 1.62 25.77
N ILE A 456 46.09 2.25 25.85
CA ILE A 456 46.51 3.32 24.94
C ILE A 456 46.66 2.86 23.47
N SER A 457 46.76 1.55 23.20
CA SER A 457 46.82 1.04 21.82
C SER A 457 45.48 1.16 21.07
N LYS A 458 44.36 1.27 21.82
CA LYS A 458 43.02 1.53 21.26
C LYS A 458 42.82 2.97 20.81
N LEU A 459 43.52 3.93 21.44
CA LEU A 459 43.30 5.38 21.32
C LEU A 459 43.14 5.81 19.86
N GLU A 460 42.07 6.53 19.55
CA GLU A 460 41.73 6.94 18.19
C GLU A 460 42.55 8.17 17.76
N LEU A 461 42.87 8.25 16.46
CA LEU A 461 43.73 9.30 15.90
C LEU A 461 43.28 10.72 16.25
N PHE A 462 41.97 11.01 16.14
CA PHE A 462 41.46 12.36 16.36
C PHE A 462 41.58 12.80 17.85
N PRO A 463 41.07 12.04 18.85
CA PRO A 463 41.34 12.33 20.26
C PRO A 463 42.83 12.43 20.59
N GLY A 464 43.66 11.51 20.11
CA GLY A 464 45.10 11.49 20.44
C GLY A 464 45.85 12.73 19.92
N GLY A 465 45.65 13.11 18.66
CA GLY A 465 46.28 14.32 18.11
C GLY A 465 45.68 15.63 18.62
N LEU A 466 44.41 15.61 19.06
CA LEU A 466 43.77 16.74 19.74
C LEU A 466 44.42 17.02 21.10
N LEU A 467 44.81 15.98 21.85
CA LEU A 467 45.50 16.10 23.14
C LEU A 467 47.00 16.41 23.01
N GLU A 468 47.64 16.03 21.90
CA GLU A 468 48.97 16.54 21.56
C GLU A 468 48.99 18.06 21.25
N SER A 469 47.83 18.70 21.06
CA SER A 469 47.78 20.10 20.67
C SER A 469 47.93 21.00 21.89
N VAL A 470 49.09 21.65 21.98
CA VAL A 470 49.49 22.56 23.06
C VAL A 470 50.13 23.78 22.41
N ASP A 471 49.41 24.91 22.47
CA ASP A 471 49.77 26.17 21.81
C ASP A 471 50.00 26.05 20.29
N GLY A 472 49.56 24.94 19.67
CA GLY A 472 49.70 24.64 18.25
C GLY A 472 49.25 23.20 17.94
N PRO A 473 49.09 22.82 16.65
CA PRO A 473 48.74 21.45 16.31
C PRO A 473 49.84 20.48 16.71
N GLY A 474 49.44 19.37 17.32
CA GLY A 474 50.33 18.30 17.80
C GLY A 474 51.31 17.75 16.77
N GLN A 475 52.28 16.96 17.22
CA GLN A 475 53.32 16.39 16.35
C GLN A 475 52.72 15.55 15.22
N VAL A 476 51.76 14.69 15.53
CA VAL A 476 51.05 13.83 14.57
C VAL A 476 50.26 14.66 13.57
N PHE A 477 49.44 15.60 14.04
CA PHE A 477 48.64 16.45 13.16
C PHE A 477 49.52 17.34 12.28
N SER A 478 50.56 17.96 12.83
CA SER A 478 51.57 18.73 12.08
C SER A 478 52.19 17.90 10.94
N SER A 479 52.61 16.66 11.23
CA SER A 479 53.21 15.77 10.22
C SER A 479 52.22 15.38 9.12
N ILE A 480 50.97 15.03 9.47
CA ILE A 480 49.93 14.66 8.49
C ILE A 480 49.56 15.85 7.59
N ILE A 481 49.46 17.05 8.17
CA ILE A 481 49.12 18.27 7.45
C ILE A 481 50.27 18.68 6.51
N LEU A 482 51.52 18.67 6.99
CA LEU A 482 52.69 18.96 6.15
C LEU A 482 52.85 17.95 5.00
N ASP A 483 52.66 16.66 5.24
CA ASP A 483 52.65 15.63 4.18
C ASP A 483 51.56 15.94 3.14
N GLN A 484 50.31 16.18 3.57
CA GLN A 484 49.21 16.39 2.64
C GLN A 484 49.42 17.64 1.77
N PHE A 485 49.84 18.77 2.37
CA PHE A 485 50.11 19.99 1.61
C PHE A 485 51.35 19.85 0.73
N ASP A 486 52.42 19.14 1.15
CA ASP A 486 53.59 18.92 0.30
C ASP A 486 53.30 17.96 -0.86
N ARG A 487 52.46 16.93 -0.66
CA ARG A 487 51.97 16.06 -1.74
C ARG A 487 51.06 16.76 -2.72
N ILE A 488 50.17 17.66 -2.27
CA ILE A 488 49.37 18.50 -3.18
C ILE A 488 50.31 19.42 -3.96
N ARG A 489 51.13 20.23 -3.29
CA ARG A 489 52.03 21.21 -3.93
C ARG A 489 53.01 20.58 -4.93
N ASN A 490 53.59 19.43 -4.59
CA ASN A 490 54.55 18.75 -5.45
C ASN A 490 53.87 17.86 -6.51
N GLY A 491 52.63 17.42 -6.27
CA GLY A 491 51.82 16.69 -7.22
C GLY A 491 51.07 17.58 -8.22
N ASP A 492 50.93 18.88 -7.94
CA ASP A 492 50.31 19.89 -8.80
C ASP A 492 51.35 20.63 -9.66
N ARG A 493 50.89 21.36 -10.68
CA ARG A 493 51.73 21.87 -11.76
C ARG A 493 52.26 23.30 -11.55
N ASP A 494 51.63 24.13 -10.71
CA ASP A 494 51.90 25.59 -10.56
C ASP A 494 51.59 26.17 -9.13
N PRO A 495 52.57 26.70 -8.32
CA PRO A 495 52.32 27.48 -7.05
C PRO A 495 53.32 28.64 -6.64
N CYS A 496 52.95 29.61 -5.73
CA CYS A 496 53.72 30.85 -5.27
C CYS A 496 53.56 31.28 -3.74
N PRO A 497 54.28 32.28 -3.10
CA PRO A 497 54.29 32.65 -1.63
C PRO A 497 54.13 34.19 -1.19
N GLN A 498 54.00 34.80 0.05
CA GLN A 498 54.16 34.56 1.54
C GLN A 498 53.30 35.57 2.47
N PRO A 499 53.66 36.15 3.70
CA PRO A 499 53.05 36.03 5.09
C PRO A 499 52.30 37.23 5.86
N SER A 500 51.95 37.08 7.18
CA SER A 500 50.80 37.65 8.02
C SER A 500 51.03 38.42 9.42
N GLN A 501 49.99 38.67 10.29
CA GLN A 501 50.00 39.45 11.61
C GLN A 501 48.96 39.06 12.80
N VAL A 502 48.52 39.98 13.76
CA VAL A 502 48.28 39.79 15.27
C VAL A 502 46.89 40.33 15.94
N THR A 503 46.71 40.56 17.30
CA THR A 503 45.53 40.24 18.22
C THR A 503 44.69 41.20 19.16
N THR A 504 43.41 40.83 19.54
CA THR A 504 42.50 41.25 20.70
C THR A 504 41.26 40.28 21.03
N SER A 505 40.41 40.53 22.09
CA SER A 505 39.22 39.70 22.54
C SER A 505 38.06 40.42 23.34
N GLU A 506 36.78 39.89 23.38
CA GLU A 506 35.62 40.13 24.36
C GLU A 506 34.15 39.81 23.80
N LEU A 507 33.45 38.67 24.05
CA LEU A 507 32.11 38.33 23.41
C LEU A 507 30.99 37.58 24.22
N HIS A 508 29.83 37.20 23.59
CA HIS A 508 28.45 37.01 24.17
C HIS A 508 27.70 35.65 23.83
N PRO A 509 26.61 35.19 24.54
CA PRO A 509 25.97 33.81 24.52
C PRO A 509 25.17 33.24 23.29
N CYS A 510 24.79 31.94 23.37
CA CYS A 510 24.15 31.05 22.33
C CYS A 510 22.63 30.73 22.50
N THR A 511 22.07 29.87 21.60
CA THR A 511 20.65 29.43 21.57
C THR A 511 20.47 27.90 21.48
N ASN A 512 19.37 27.38 22.05
CA ASN A 512 19.12 25.95 22.32
C ASN A 512 18.78 25.04 21.12
N THR A 513 18.75 23.72 21.39
CA THR A 513 18.45 22.61 20.47
C THR A 513 16.95 22.34 20.24
N THR A 514 16.58 21.91 19.03
CA THR A 514 15.23 21.47 18.64
C THR A 514 15.24 20.17 17.81
N LYS A 515 14.07 19.54 17.64
CA LYS A 515 13.90 18.26 16.92
C LYS A 515 12.98 18.45 15.71
N LEU A 516 13.44 18.02 14.54
CA LEU A 516 12.70 18.07 13.28
C LEU A 516 11.87 16.79 13.11
N ASN A 517 10.55 16.95 12.95
CA ASN A 517 9.63 15.87 12.65
C ASN A 517 9.09 16.01 11.22
N TYR A 518 9.39 15.04 10.35
CA TYR A 518 8.96 15.08 8.94
C TYR A 518 7.48 14.70 8.75
N PHE A 519 6.73 14.46 9.82
CA PHE A 519 5.33 14.03 9.77
C PHE A 519 4.55 14.59 10.97
N ASP A 520 4.31 15.90 10.96
CA ASP A 520 3.59 16.62 12.02
C ASP A 520 2.07 16.38 11.99
N ASP A 521 1.37 16.87 13.02
CA ASP A 521 -0.02 16.49 13.33
C ASP A 521 -1.03 16.85 12.23
N GLU A 522 -0.78 17.90 11.45
CA GLU A 522 -1.56 18.22 10.25
C GLU A 522 -1.41 17.12 9.16
N SER A 523 -0.17 16.65 8.92
CA SER A 523 0.11 15.55 7.99
C SER A 523 -0.47 14.22 8.46
N LYS A 524 -0.42 13.95 9.78
CA LYS A 524 -1.08 12.78 10.38
C LYS A 524 -2.60 12.82 10.13
N THR A 525 -3.21 13.99 10.31
CA THR A 525 -4.65 14.20 10.10
C THR A 525 -5.04 14.02 8.63
N GLY A 526 -4.32 14.66 7.70
CA GLY A 526 -4.55 14.52 6.26
C GLY A 526 -4.36 13.08 5.74
N PHE A 527 -3.34 12.37 6.23
CA PHE A 527 -3.13 10.96 5.90
C PHE A 527 -4.23 10.07 6.48
N GLY A 528 -4.66 10.30 7.72
CA GLY A 528 -5.77 9.59 8.34
C GLY A 528 -7.07 9.74 7.54
N ILE A 529 -7.40 10.96 7.12
CA ILE A 529 -8.55 11.23 6.24
C ILE A 529 -8.40 10.50 4.90
N SER A 530 -7.23 10.55 4.26
CA SER A 530 -6.97 9.83 3.00
C SER A 530 -7.20 8.31 3.13
N VAL A 531 -6.73 7.70 4.22
CA VAL A 531 -6.94 6.27 4.51
C VAL A 531 -8.42 5.96 4.75
N ILE A 532 -9.14 6.79 5.51
CA ILE A 532 -10.58 6.64 5.72
C ILE A 532 -11.34 6.73 4.38
N CYS A 533 -11.02 7.71 3.53
CA CYS A 533 -11.63 7.85 2.21
C CYS A 533 -11.40 6.62 1.31
N LEU A 534 -10.21 5.99 1.37
CA LEU A 534 -9.93 4.74 0.64
C LEU A 534 -10.79 3.56 1.15
N PHE A 535 -11.01 3.45 2.46
CA PHE A 535 -11.92 2.43 3.02
C PHE A 535 -13.41 2.73 2.78
N LEU A 536 -13.78 4.01 2.61
CA LEU A 536 -15.14 4.41 2.24
C LEU A 536 -15.42 4.25 0.74
N PHE A 537 -14.41 4.24 -0.13
CA PHE A 537 -14.57 4.16 -1.59
C PHE A 537 -15.50 3.00 -2.05
N PRO A 538 -15.38 1.75 -1.55
CA PRO A 538 -16.31 0.67 -1.91
C PRO A 538 -17.77 0.98 -1.56
N ASN A 539 -18.00 1.68 -0.44
CA ASN A 539 -19.32 2.10 0.03
C ASN A 539 -19.89 3.29 -0.77
N ILE A 540 -19.05 3.99 -1.55
CA ILE A 540 -19.46 5.08 -2.43
C ILE A 540 -19.70 4.56 -3.86
N SER A 541 -19.03 3.48 -4.27
CA SER A 541 -19.18 2.85 -5.58
C SER A 541 -20.37 1.87 -5.74
N GLU A 542 -21.10 1.53 -4.67
CA GLU A 542 -22.37 0.80 -4.80
C GLU A 542 -23.42 1.68 -5.52
N PRO A 543 -24.07 1.20 -6.61
CA PRO A 543 -25.12 1.96 -7.28
C PRO A 543 -26.27 2.31 -6.33
N SER A 544 -26.84 3.50 -6.50
CA SER A 544 -27.92 4.02 -5.63
C SER A 544 -29.14 3.09 -5.54
N GLU A 545 -29.41 2.32 -6.59
CA GLU A 545 -30.45 1.28 -6.64
C GLU A 545 -30.31 0.24 -5.51
N TYR A 546 -29.09 -0.23 -5.22
CA TYR A 546 -28.84 -1.25 -4.18
C TYR A 546 -28.99 -0.71 -2.75
N ARG A 547 -28.84 0.61 -2.55
CA ARG A 547 -29.18 1.25 -1.26
C ARG A 547 -30.68 1.37 -1.04
N LEU A 548 -31.47 1.53 -2.11
CA LEU A 548 -32.91 1.72 -2.06
C LEU A 548 -33.68 0.44 -1.71
N ASP A 549 -33.20 -0.73 -2.13
CA ASP A 549 -33.89 -2.03 -1.93
C ASP A 549 -34.07 -2.45 -0.45
N ARG A 550 -33.36 -1.80 0.50
CA ARG A 550 -33.39 -2.18 1.92
C ARG A 550 -34.61 -1.68 2.71
N HIS A 551 -35.48 -0.86 2.12
CA HIS A 551 -36.71 -0.38 2.79
C HIS A 551 -37.98 -0.89 2.10
N ASP A 552 -38.88 -1.52 2.87
CA ASP A 552 -40.14 -2.08 2.39
C ASP A 552 -41.13 -1.02 1.85
N THR A 553 -40.88 0.26 2.10
CA THR A 553 -41.59 1.38 1.45
C THR A 553 -41.22 1.47 -0.03
N VAL A 554 -39.93 1.36 -0.36
CA VAL A 554 -39.40 1.55 -1.72
C VAL A 554 -39.77 0.38 -2.63
N LYS A 555 -39.69 -0.87 -2.11
CA LYS A 555 -40.16 -2.06 -2.82
C LYS A 555 -41.62 -1.96 -3.27
N MET A 556 -42.44 -1.33 -2.44
CA MET A 556 -43.86 -1.15 -2.70
C MET A 556 -44.11 -0.02 -3.72
N VAL A 557 -43.36 1.10 -3.64
CA VAL A 557 -43.35 2.16 -4.67
C VAL A 557 -42.94 1.62 -6.06
N ILE A 558 -41.89 0.79 -6.14
CA ILE A 558 -41.46 0.16 -7.40
C ILE A 558 -42.54 -0.79 -7.93
N CYS A 559 -43.20 -1.54 -7.04
CA CYS A 559 -44.31 -2.42 -7.40
C CYS A 559 -45.53 -1.65 -7.93
N LEU A 560 -45.92 -0.53 -7.30
CA LEU A 560 -47.01 0.34 -7.77
C LEU A 560 -46.66 1.07 -9.08
N MET A 561 -45.45 1.61 -9.22
CA MET A 561 -44.97 2.21 -10.48
C MET A 561 -44.95 1.20 -11.65
N SER A 562 -44.95 -0.09 -11.34
CA SER A 562 -45.04 -1.16 -12.34
C SER A 562 -46.48 -1.43 -12.81
N ILE A 563 -47.51 -0.88 -12.15
CA ILE A 563 -48.91 -1.03 -12.54
C ILE A 563 -49.25 0.06 -13.57
N SER A 564 -49.63 -0.36 -14.78
CA SER A 564 -49.88 0.56 -15.89
C SER A 564 -51.24 1.23 -15.76
N HIS A 565 -51.28 2.56 -15.89
CA HIS A 565 -52.45 3.43 -15.69
C HIS A 565 -53.57 3.29 -16.76
N ARG A 566 -53.69 2.13 -17.44
CA ARG A 566 -54.62 1.85 -18.55
C ARG A 566 -55.59 0.71 -18.25
N LEU A 567 -56.53 0.93 -17.33
CA LEU A 567 -57.82 0.22 -17.27
C LEU A 567 -58.79 1.05 -16.42
N LEU A 568 -59.42 2.04 -17.05
CA LEU A 568 -60.26 3.04 -16.37
C LEU A 568 -61.75 2.72 -16.54
N SER A 569 -62.13 1.54 -16.05
CA SER A 569 -63.52 1.09 -15.81
C SER A 569 -63.52 -0.28 -15.11
N LEU A 570 -64.61 -0.60 -14.40
CA LEU A 570 -64.83 -1.78 -13.54
C LEU A 570 -64.06 -1.77 -12.20
N SER A 571 -64.63 -2.46 -11.21
CA SER A 571 -64.31 -2.39 -9.77
C SER A 571 -63.08 -3.22 -9.35
N LEU A 572 -61.95 -2.97 -10.00
CA LEU A 572 -60.68 -3.66 -9.76
C LEU A 572 -59.89 -3.00 -8.61
N SER A 573 -59.56 -3.76 -7.56
CA SER A 573 -58.65 -3.30 -6.51
C SER A 573 -57.21 -3.66 -6.86
N GLN A 574 -56.28 -2.71 -6.78
CA GLN A 574 -54.86 -2.94 -7.09
C GLN A 574 -54.07 -3.22 -5.81
N ALA A 575 -53.14 -4.18 -5.87
CA ALA A 575 -52.31 -4.56 -4.74
C ALA A 575 -50.97 -5.18 -5.20
N CYS A 576 -50.08 -5.46 -4.24
CA CYS A 576 -48.86 -6.22 -4.45
C CYS A 576 -48.85 -7.47 -3.56
N GLU A 577 -48.78 -8.66 -4.17
CA GLU A 577 -48.65 -9.93 -3.48
C GLU A 577 -47.23 -10.09 -2.90
N TRP A 578 -47.13 -10.62 -1.68
CA TRP A 578 -45.87 -11.05 -1.07
C TRP A 578 -45.69 -12.57 -1.14
N GLN A 579 -44.66 -13.01 -1.88
CA GLN A 579 -44.39 -14.43 -2.14
C GLN A 579 -43.29 -15.03 -1.24
N GLY A 580 -42.69 -14.25 -0.34
CA GLY A 580 -41.67 -14.68 0.61
C GLY A 580 -40.45 -13.76 0.70
N PRO A 581 -39.62 -13.87 1.75
CA PRO A 581 -38.59 -12.88 2.10
C PRO A 581 -37.37 -12.83 1.18
N LYS A 582 -37.29 -13.69 0.15
CA LYS A 582 -36.22 -13.72 -0.87
C LYS A 582 -36.72 -13.40 -2.28
N LYS A 583 -38.02 -13.12 -2.44
CA LYS A 583 -38.66 -12.79 -3.72
C LYS A 583 -39.09 -11.31 -3.69
N PRO A 584 -39.12 -10.60 -4.82
CA PRO A 584 -39.72 -9.28 -4.90
C PRO A 584 -41.24 -9.33 -4.65
N LEU A 585 -41.84 -8.17 -4.35
CA LEU A 585 -43.29 -8.01 -4.38
C LEU A 585 -43.80 -8.13 -5.82
N PHE A 586 -44.94 -8.79 -6.01
CA PHE A 586 -45.52 -9.04 -7.34
C PHE A 586 -46.82 -8.25 -7.53
N PRO A 587 -46.94 -7.35 -8.52
CA PRO A 587 -48.15 -6.54 -8.71
C PRO A 587 -49.33 -7.40 -9.20
N VAL A 588 -50.49 -7.24 -8.57
CA VAL A 588 -51.71 -8.01 -8.86
C VAL A 588 -52.95 -7.13 -8.90
N SER A 589 -53.89 -7.46 -9.79
CA SER A 589 -55.23 -6.88 -9.84
C SER A 589 -56.24 -7.85 -9.24
N LEU A 590 -57.13 -7.36 -8.38
CA LEU A 590 -58.12 -8.15 -7.65
C LEU A 590 -59.54 -7.82 -8.14
N LEU A 591 -60.30 -8.87 -8.47
CA LEU A 591 -61.73 -8.82 -8.80
C LEU A 591 -62.50 -9.76 -7.87
N ILE A 592 -63.70 -9.39 -7.45
CA ILE A 592 -64.68 -10.35 -6.95
C ILE A 592 -65.76 -10.49 -8.03
N ASP A 593 -65.89 -11.70 -8.57
CA ASP A 593 -66.88 -12.08 -9.59
C ASP A 593 -68.27 -12.29 -8.96
N ASP A 594 -69.35 -12.08 -9.71
CA ASP A 594 -70.76 -12.25 -9.30
C ASP A 594 -71.03 -13.63 -8.69
N ARG A 595 -70.22 -14.63 -9.05
CA ARG A 595 -70.24 -16.00 -8.48
C ARG A 595 -69.52 -16.11 -7.13
N ARG A 596 -69.26 -14.99 -6.45
CA ARG A 596 -68.53 -14.86 -5.17
C ARG A 596 -67.15 -15.53 -5.21
N LYS A 597 -66.38 -15.24 -6.26
CA LYS A 597 -64.99 -15.70 -6.42
C LYS A 597 -64.01 -14.53 -6.47
N LEU A 598 -63.03 -14.52 -5.57
CA LEU A 598 -61.91 -13.58 -5.57
C LEU A 598 -60.86 -14.07 -6.58
N GLN A 599 -60.73 -13.35 -7.70
CA GLN A 599 -59.81 -13.65 -8.79
C GLN A 599 -58.63 -12.67 -8.79
N MET A 600 -57.43 -13.21 -8.97
CA MET A 600 -56.17 -12.44 -9.05
C MET A 600 -55.66 -12.45 -10.50
N PHE A 601 -55.36 -11.29 -11.06
CA PHE A 601 -54.90 -11.14 -12.44
C PHE A 601 -53.52 -10.47 -12.52
N ASP A 602 -52.70 -10.96 -13.46
CA ASP A 602 -51.55 -10.21 -14.01
C ASP A 602 -52.05 -9.18 -15.05
N ARG A 603 -51.13 -8.46 -15.70
CA ARG A 603 -51.37 -7.43 -16.72
C ARG A 603 -52.00 -8.00 -18.00
N SER A 604 -53.31 -8.29 -17.94
CA SER A 604 -54.16 -8.86 -19.01
C SER A 604 -53.90 -10.34 -19.38
N GLY A 605 -53.44 -11.15 -18.42
CA GLY A 605 -53.44 -12.61 -18.52
C GLY A 605 -54.73 -13.27 -17.98
N PRO A 606 -54.86 -14.62 -18.07
CA PRO A 606 -55.86 -15.36 -17.29
C PRO A 606 -55.62 -15.22 -15.79
N ALA A 607 -56.61 -15.56 -14.96
CA ALA A 607 -56.50 -15.46 -13.50
C ALA A 607 -55.38 -16.37 -12.96
N LEU A 608 -54.43 -15.77 -12.24
CA LEU A 608 -53.30 -16.43 -11.57
C LEU A 608 -53.76 -17.35 -10.43
N ARG A 609 -54.82 -16.94 -9.74
CA ARG A 609 -55.48 -17.66 -8.64
C ARG A 609 -56.96 -17.26 -8.60
N SER A 610 -57.83 -18.19 -8.21
CA SER A 610 -59.28 -17.98 -8.10
C SER A 610 -59.79 -18.66 -6.84
N LEU A 611 -60.06 -17.86 -5.80
CA LEU A 611 -60.53 -18.31 -4.50
C LEU A 611 -62.06 -18.21 -4.43
N SER A 612 -62.73 -19.33 -4.17
CA SER A 612 -64.19 -19.34 -4.02
C SER A 612 -64.57 -18.99 -2.58
N LEU A 613 -65.25 -17.86 -2.37
CA LEU A 613 -65.57 -17.37 -1.02
C LEU A 613 -66.76 -18.15 -0.42
N GLY A 614 -67.78 -18.45 -1.22
CA GLY A 614 -69.06 -19.02 -0.78
C GLY A 614 -69.05 -20.47 -0.25
N THR A 615 -67.89 -21.13 -0.13
CA THR A 615 -67.79 -22.54 0.33
C THR A 615 -67.24 -22.69 1.76
N GLN A 616 -66.82 -21.60 2.40
CA GLN A 616 -66.24 -21.63 3.76
C GLN A 616 -67.27 -21.17 4.80
N THR A 617 -67.16 -21.61 6.06
CA THR A 617 -68.09 -21.19 7.14
C THR A 617 -67.63 -19.94 7.88
N HIS A 618 -66.34 -19.63 7.84
CA HIS A 618 -65.70 -18.53 8.56
C HIS A 618 -64.42 -18.12 7.83
N LEU A 619 -64.20 -16.81 7.62
CA LEU A 619 -63.02 -16.28 6.92
C LEU A 619 -62.21 -15.37 7.86
N ASP A 620 -60.98 -15.77 8.19
CA ASP A 620 -60.06 -14.99 9.02
C ASP A 620 -59.21 -14.03 8.15
N VAL A 621 -59.32 -12.73 8.41
CA VAL A 621 -58.53 -11.67 7.77
C VAL A 621 -57.71 -10.93 8.83
N LEU A 622 -56.40 -11.01 8.71
CA LEU A 622 -55.44 -10.35 9.59
C LEU A 622 -54.94 -9.05 8.95
N LEU A 623 -55.07 -7.94 9.67
CA LEU A 623 -54.71 -6.59 9.23
C LEU A 623 -53.44 -6.11 9.92
N SER A 624 -52.56 -5.42 9.19
CA SER A 624 -51.42 -4.76 9.82
C SER A 624 -51.84 -3.52 10.60
N SER A 625 -51.41 -3.44 11.85
CA SER A 625 -51.60 -2.32 12.79
C SER A 625 -50.49 -1.25 12.73
N ASN A 626 -49.35 -1.59 12.11
CA ASN A 626 -48.17 -0.72 11.95
C ASN A 626 -47.68 -0.69 10.49
N ASN A 627 -46.50 -0.09 10.23
CA ASN A 627 -45.90 0.03 8.89
C ASN A 627 -46.87 0.59 7.84
N TYR A 628 -47.46 1.76 8.13
CA TYR A 628 -48.49 2.43 7.33
C TYR A 628 -49.80 1.65 7.15
N ARG A 629 -50.00 0.54 7.87
CA ARG A 629 -51.24 -0.26 7.90
C ARG A 629 -51.74 -0.69 6.52
N ARG A 630 -50.81 -0.91 5.60
CA ARG A 630 -51.05 -1.25 4.20
C ARG A 630 -51.18 -2.74 3.91
N ALA A 631 -50.64 -3.59 4.80
CA ALA A 631 -50.66 -5.04 4.61
C ALA A 631 -51.93 -5.70 5.17
N LEU A 632 -52.35 -6.75 4.45
CA LEU A 632 -53.47 -7.64 4.74
C LEU A 632 -53.04 -9.09 4.49
N LEU A 633 -53.43 -9.99 5.38
CA LEU A 633 -53.25 -11.44 5.26
C LEU A 633 -54.64 -12.09 5.32
N MET A 634 -55.05 -12.69 4.21
CA MET A 634 -56.23 -13.56 4.15
C MET A 634 -55.77 -14.99 4.41
N LYS A 635 -56.27 -15.60 5.49
CA LYS A 635 -56.05 -17.03 5.76
C LYS A 635 -56.88 -17.85 4.78
N VAL A 636 -56.24 -18.78 4.08
CA VAL A 636 -56.92 -19.68 3.14
C VAL A 636 -56.84 -21.12 3.67
N PRO A 637 -57.92 -21.67 4.25
CA PRO A 637 -57.98 -23.08 4.62
C PRO A 637 -57.57 -23.99 3.46
N LYS A 638 -56.87 -25.08 3.79
CA LYS A 638 -56.36 -26.12 2.86
C LYS A 638 -55.29 -25.67 1.83
N GLU A 639 -55.18 -24.39 1.44
CA GLU A 639 -54.15 -23.89 0.50
C GLU A 639 -52.99 -23.12 1.21
N TYR A 640 -52.22 -22.32 0.45
CA TYR A 640 -51.26 -21.34 0.96
C TYR A 640 -51.92 -19.97 1.18
N ASP A 641 -51.44 -19.19 2.15
CA ASP A 641 -52.07 -17.92 2.50
C ASP A 641 -51.87 -16.83 1.43
N LEU A 642 -52.74 -15.82 1.43
CA LEU A 642 -52.66 -14.67 0.53
C LEU A 642 -52.28 -13.41 1.33
N VAL A 643 -51.07 -12.89 1.09
CA VAL A 643 -50.57 -11.64 1.69
C VAL A 643 -50.54 -10.55 0.63
N LEU A 644 -51.27 -9.45 0.88
CA LEU A 644 -51.47 -8.33 -0.03
C LEU A 644 -51.00 -7.02 0.64
N TYR A 645 -50.27 -6.21 -0.14
CA TYR A 645 -49.89 -4.84 0.20
C TYR A 645 -50.68 -3.87 -0.70
N PHE A 646 -51.48 -2.99 -0.08
CA PHE A 646 -52.19 -1.89 -0.76
C PHE A 646 -51.34 -0.61 -0.72
N GLU A 647 -51.73 0.43 -1.46
CA GLU A 647 -51.03 1.73 -1.43
C GLU A 647 -51.14 2.43 -0.07
N ASP A 648 -52.35 2.42 0.51
CA ASP A 648 -52.66 3.04 1.79
C ASP A 648 -53.73 2.27 2.62
N GLU A 649 -53.94 2.71 3.85
CA GLU A 649 -54.93 2.15 4.78
C GLU A 649 -56.38 2.30 4.29
N GLY A 650 -56.66 3.33 3.49
CA GLY A 650 -57.95 3.61 2.86
C GLY A 650 -58.30 2.60 1.77
N GLN A 651 -57.43 2.38 0.79
CA GLN A 651 -57.61 1.34 -0.24
C GLN A 651 -57.79 -0.05 0.38
N ARG A 652 -56.96 -0.40 1.38
CA ARG A 652 -57.13 -1.63 2.16
C ARG A 652 -58.50 -1.68 2.82
N GLY A 653 -58.95 -0.58 3.42
CA GLY A 653 -60.27 -0.44 4.05
C GLY A 653 -61.43 -0.54 3.06
N GLU A 654 -61.28 -0.02 1.84
CA GLU A 654 -62.25 -0.17 0.75
C GLU A 654 -62.39 -1.64 0.34
N PHE A 655 -61.26 -2.33 0.11
CA PHE A 655 -61.25 -3.75 -0.24
C PHE A 655 -61.85 -4.62 0.88
N VAL A 656 -61.50 -4.37 2.15
CA VAL A 656 -62.08 -5.10 3.30
C VAL A 656 -63.57 -4.82 3.45
N ARG A 657 -64.05 -3.60 3.16
CA ARG A 657 -65.48 -3.26 3.15
C ARG A 657 -66.22 -3.95 2.00
N HIS A 658 -65.65 -3.99 0.81
CA HIS A 658 -66.21 -4.69 -0.35
C HIS A 658 -66.31 -6.19 -0.09
N LEU A 659 -65.21 -6.81 0.36
CA LEU A 659 -65.18 -8.22 0.80
C LEU A 659 -66.21 -8.50 1.89
N ARG A 660 -66.37 -7.61 2.87
CA ARG A 660 -67.39 -7.75 3.93
C ARG A 660 -68.80 -7.73 3.37
N SER A 661 -69.11 -6.92 2.37
CA SER A 661 -70.44 -6.90 1.74
C SER A 661 -70.78 -8.27 1.15
N GLU A 662 -69.92 -8.75 0.25
CA GLU A 662 -70.11 -10.01 -0.47
C GLU A 662 -70.17 -11.25 0.44
N VAL A 663 -69.41 -11.23 1.54
CA VAL A 663 -69.40 -12.30 2.55
C VAL A 663 -70.64 -12.21 3.47
N THR A 664 -71.06 -11.02 3.90
CA THR A 664 -72.23 -10.88 4.79
C THR A 664 -73.52 -11.32 4.10
N ASP A 665 -73.70 -10.99 2.81
CA ASP A 665 -74.85 -11.40 2.01
C ASP A 665 -74.86 -12.90 1.65
N SER A 666 -73.92 -13.68 2.20
CA SER A 666 -73.88 -15.14 2.12
C SER A 666 -74.17 -15.86 3.45
N GLY A 667 -74.31 -15.11 4.57
CA GLY A 667 -74.50 -15.68 5.90
C GLY A 667 -73.22 -16.18 6.59
N GLN A 668 -72.05 -15.86 6.04
CA GLN A 668 -70.73 -16.19 6.60
C GLN A 668 -70.25 -15.14 7.62
N GLU A 669 -69.45 -15.57 8.60
CA GLU A 669 -68.79 -14.66 9.54
C GLU A 669 -67.37 -14.28 9.09
N LEU A 670 -67.10 -12.97 8.97
CA LEU A 670 -65.80 -12.40 8.58
C LEU A 670 -65.05 -11.90 9.82
N ALA A 671 -64.19 -12.74 10.39
CA ALA A 671 -63.34 -12.35 11.51
C ALA A 671 -62.17 -11.48 11.05
N VAL A 672 -62.20 -10.20 11.41
CA VAL A 672 -61.13 -9.24 11.13
C VAL A 672 -60.36 -8.94 12.42
N ARG A 673 -59.02 -9.10 12.41
CA ARG A 673 -58.17 -8.86 13.59
C ARG A 673 -56.89 -8.10 13.23
N ASP A 674 -56.48 -7.18 14.10
CA ASP A 674 -55.22 -6.44 13.94
C ASP A 674 -54.01 -7.19 14.53
N MET A 675 -52.87 -7.12 13.84
CA MET A 675 -51.59 -7.72 14.20
C MET A 675 -50.42 -6.81 13.75
N LYS A 676 -49.18 -7.02 14.20
CA LYS A 676 -48.03 -6.29 13.61
C LYS A 676 -47.58 -6.92 12.30
N GLU A 677 -47.12 -6.13 11.32
CA GLU A 677 -46.69 -6.61 10.00
C GLU A 677 -45.68 -7.76 10.08
N LYS A 678 -44.70 -7.67 10.99
CA LYS A 678 -43.68 -8.72 11.22
C LYS A 678 -44.22 -10.00 11.85
N GLU A 679 -45.32 -9.91 12.59
CA GLU A 679 -46.01 -11.07 13.17
C GLU A 679 -46.93 -11.69 12.10
N LEU A 680 -47.68 -10.86 11.36
CA LEU A 680 -48.50 -11.23 10.19
C LEU A 680 -47.69 -12.01 9.13
N LEU A 681 -46.51 -11.50 8.73
CA LEU A 681 -45.60 -12.18 7.79
C LEU A 681 -44.97 -13.48 8.33
N ARG A 682 -45.05 -13.74 9.65
CA ARG A 682 -44.56 -14.96 10.28
C ARG A 682 -45.66 -16.02 10.40
N GLU A 683 -46.91 -15.60 10.58
CA GLU A 683 -48.07 -16.50 10.60
C GLU A 683 -48.52 -16.92 9.19
N ALA A 684 -48.12 -16.20 8.14
CA ALA A 684 -48.42 -16.51 6.74
C ALA A 684 -47.63 -17.72 6.21
N VAL A 685 -48.34 -18.71 5.64
CA VAL A 685 -47.76 -19.87 4.95
C VAL A 685 -47.58 -19.53 3.46
N THR A 686 -46.33 -19.43 2.99
CA THR A 686 -46.03 -19.11 1.58
C THR A 686 -46.15 -20.33 0.66
N ARG A 687 -46.28 -20.10 -0.65
CA ARG A 687 -46.28 -21.16 -1.67
C ARG A 687 -45.06 -22.10 -1.58
N ASP A 688 -43.87 -21.56 -1.31
CA ASP A 688 -42.65 -22.37 -1.15
C ASP A 688 -42.70 -23.25 0.11
N GLN A 689 -43.30 -22.74 1.20
CA GLN A 689 -43.50 -23.50 2.44
C GLN A 689 -44.58 -24.57 2.26
N ARG A 690 -45.69 -24.26 1.58
CA ARG A 690 -46.74 -25.22 1.20
C ARG A 690 -46.17 -26.35 0.35
N ALA A 691 -45.39 -26.03 -0.69
CA ALA A 691 -44.70 -27.03 -1.51
C ALA A 691 -43.77 -27.92 -0.66
N GLN A 692 -43.07 -27.37 0.32
CA GLN A 692 -42.24 -28.15 1.24
C GLN A 692 -43.05 -29.03 2.20
N ILE A 693 -44.26 -28.59 2.62
CA ILE A 693 -45.20 -29.41 3.41
C ILE A 693 -45.73 -30.56 2.56
N VAL A 694 -46.11 -30.30 1.31
CA VAL A 694 -46.57 -31.32 0.35
C VAL A 694 -45.45 -32.33 0.03
N GLU A 695 -44.20 -31.90 -0.16
CA GLU A 695 -43.05 -32.83 -0.31
C GLU A 695 -42.90 -33.75 0.93
N ASN A 696 -43.14 -33.21 2.13
CA ASN A 696 -43.08 -33.98 3.37
C ASN A 696 -44.30 -34.90 3.58
N PHE A 697 -45.50 -34.50 3.13
CA PHE A 697 -46.68 -35.36 3.02
C PHE A 697 -46.36 -36.58 2.14
N ILE A 698 -45.85 -36.32 0.92
CA ILE A 698 -45.52 -37.36 -0.07
C ILE A 698 -44.45 -38.30 0.50
N ARG A 699 -43.33 -37.77 1.01
CA ARG A 699 -42.25 -38.55 1.63
C ARG A 699 -42.75 -39.40 2.81
N SER A 700 -43.68 -38.87 3.62
CA SER A 700 -44.26 -39.58 4.77
C SER A 700 -45.24 -40.69 4.34
N ALA A 701 -46.02 -40.47 3.27
CA ALA A 701 -46.86 -41.50 2.67
C ALA A 701 -46.01 -42.64 2.12
N PHE A 702 -45.00 -42.35 1.29
CA PHE A 702 -44.16 -43.39 0.68
C PHE A 702 -43.33 -44.18 1.68
N ALA A 703 -42.79 -43.54 2.73
CA ALA A 703 -42.13 -44.26 3.83
C ALA A 703 -43.07 -45.27 4.52
N LYS A 704 -44.38 -44.98 4.58
CA LYS A 704 -45.41 -45.85 5.17
C LYS A 704 -45.87 -46.96 4.22
N VAL A 705 -45.90 -46.72 2.90
CA VAL A 705 -46.27 -47.73 1.89
C VAL A 705 -45.14 -48.73 1.65
N LEU A 706 -43.91 -48.25 1.47
CA LEU A 706 -42.76 -49.06 1.03
C LEU A 706 -42.04 -49.84 2.15
N GLU A 707 -42.49 -49.75 3.40
CA GLU A 707 -41.84 -50.37 4.57
C GLU A 707 -40.36 -49.99 4.74
N ILE A 708 -39.98 -48.80 4.26
CA ILE A 708 -38.65 -48.23 4.45
C ILE A 708 -38.49 -47.92 5.95
N GLU A 709 -37.45 -48.47 6.59
CA GLU A 709 -37.11 -48.09 7.98
C GLU A 709 -37.04 -46.56 8.07
N LYS A 710 -37.65 -45.96 9.11
CA LYS A 710 -37.76 -44.49 9.27
C LYS A 710 -36.46 -43.70 9.16
N CYS A 711 -35.30 -44.36 9.20
CA CYS A 711 -33.96 -43.80 9.07
C CYS A 711 -33.47 -43.68 7.61
N ASP A 712 -33.96 -44.51 6.68
CA ASP A 712 -33.44 -44.57 5.30
C ASP A 712 -34.21 -43.63 4.33
N ALA A 713 -35.31 -42.99 4.78
CA ALA A 713 -36.11 -42.03 4.02
C ALA A 713 -35.48 -40.61 3.88
N GLY A 714 -34.21 -40.46 4.26
CA GLY A 714 -33.56 -39.16 4.46
C GLY A 714 -33.69 -38.65 5.90
N ASP A 715 -32.89 -37.64 6.26
CA ASP A 715 -32.72 -37.20 7.65
C ASP A 715 -33.94 -36.44 8.21
N MET A 716 -34.89 -37.20 8.74
CA MET A 716 -36.05 -36.68 9.46
C MET A 716 -35.76 -36.32 10.93
N SER A 717 -34.51 -36.39 11.42
CA SER A 717 -34.20 -36.08 12.83
C SER A 717 -34.43 -34.61 13.20
N GLY A 718 -34.41 -33.71 12.21
CA GLY A 718 -34.80 -32.30 12.36
C GLY A 718 -36.30 -32.02 12.22
N ALA A 719 -37.13 -33.02 11.87
CA ALA A 719 -38.57 -32.87 11.75
C ALA A 719 -39.23 -33.05 13.13
N SER A 720 -39.51 -31.92 13.81
CA SER A 720 -40.37 -31.93 15.00
C SER A 720 -41.67 -32.70 14.71
N CYS A 721 -42.15 -33.48 15.69
CA CYS A 721 -43.42 -34.22 15.60
C CYS A 721 -44.58 -33.34 15.09
N ARG A 722 -44.55 -32.05 15.42
CA ARG A 722 -45.44 -31.01 14.89
C ARG A 722 -45.48 -30.97 13.36
N LYS A 723 -44.34 -30.97 12.66
CA LYS A 723 -44.30 -30.94 11.17
C LYS A 723 -44.86 -32.21 10.54
N THR A 724 -44.61 -33.36 11.17
CA THR A 724 -45.20 -34.64 10.72
C THR A 724 -46.71 -34.65 10.96
N ARG A 725 -47.19 -34.01 12.03
CA ARG A 725 -48.63 -33.83 12.29
C ARG A 725 -49.27 -32.85 11.30
N GLU A 726 -48.63 -31.70 11.04
CA GLU A 726 -49.03 -30.72 10.01
C GLU A 726 -49.11 -31.37 8.62
N ALA A 727 -48.23 -32.32 8.29
CA ALA A 727 -48.28 -33.11 7.06
C ALA A 727 -49.35 -34.22 7.06
N LEU A 728 -49.81 -34.72 8.21
CA LEU A 728 -50.94 -35.67 8.31
C LEU A 728 -52.30 -34.96 8.35
N GLU A 729 -52.32 -33.70 8.81
CA GLU A 729 -53.45 -32.77 8.82
C GLU A 729 -53.54 -31.97 7.51
N THR A 730 -52.70 -32.27 6.52
CA THR A 730 -52.72 -31.68 5.18
C THR A 730 -53.63 -32.50 4.25
N GLU A 731 -54.41 -31.80 3.44
CA GLU A 731 -55.19 -32.33 2.33
C GLU A 731 -54.67 -31.69 1.03
N LEU A 732 -54.71 -32.42 -0.10
CA LEU A 732 -54.16 -31.99 -1.40
C LEU A 732 -55.25 -31.51 -2.35
N THR A 733 -54.96 -30.46 -3.13
CA THR A 733 -55.77 -30.09 -4.30
C THR A 733 -55.48 -31.02 -5.49
N GLY A 734 -56.37 -31.07 -6.49
CA GLY A 734 -56.12 -31.81 -7.74
C GLY A 734 -54.87 -31.34 -8.51
N THR A 735 -54.53 -30.06 -8.40
CA THR A 735 -53.30 -29.50 -8.98
C THR A 735 -52.04 -29.96 -8.24
N GLU A 736 -52.04 -29.97 -6.91
CA GLU A 736 -50.91 -30.49 -6.11
C GLU A 736 -50.76 -32.01 -6.24
N PHE A 737 -51.88 -32.74 -6.36
CA PHE A 737 -51.93 -34.18 -6.63
C PHE A 737 -51.30 -34.52 -7.99
N ALA A 738 -51.66 -33.79 -9.06
CA ALA A 738 -51.06 -33.95 -10.37
C ALA A 738 -49.54 -33.66 -10.37
N ASP A 739 -49.12 -32.55 -9.76
CA ASP A 739 -47.71 -32.15 -9.68
C ASP A 739 -46.86 -33.15 -8.89
N ALA A 740 -47.45 -33.80 -7.86
CA ALA A 740 -46.83 -34.90 -7.11
C ALA A 740 -46.62 -36.15 -7.98
N LEU A 741 -47.62 -36.54 -8.77
CA LEU A 741 -47.55 -37.66 -9.70
C LEU A 741 -46.75 -37.36 -10.98
N GLY A 742 -46.29 -36.12 -11.18
CA GLY A 742 -45.62 -35.69 -12.40
C GLY A 742 -46.55 -35.59 -13.62
N LEU A 743 -47.86 -35.57 -13.39
CA LEU A 743 -48.92 -35.54 -14.40
C LEU A 743 -49.42 -34.10 -14.64
N LYS A 744 -50.21 -33.93 -15.70
CA LYS A 744 -50.85 -32.65 -16.02
C LYS A 744 -52.15 -32.49 -15.22
N PRO A 745 -52.40 -31.33 -14.55
CA PRO A 745 -53.65 -31.10 -13.82
C PRO A 745 -54.92 -31.11 -14.69
N ASP A 746 -54.79 -30.84 -15.99
CA ASP A 746 -55.87 -30.82 -16.99
C ASP A 746 -56.07 -32.18 -17.72
N SER A 747 -55.44 -33.26 -17.25
CA SER A 747 -55.60 -34.59 -17.86
C SER A 747 -56.79 -35.36 -17.28
N LEU A 748 -57.58 -36.00 -18.16
CA LEU A 748 -58.79 -36.76 -17.78
C LEU A 748 -58.53 -37.85 -16.73
N PHE A 749 -57.33 -38.45 -16.75
CA PHE A 749 -56.91 -39.44 -15.77
C PHE A 749 -56.72 -38.86 -14.37
N VAL A 750 -56.17 -37.65 -14.26
CA VAL A 750 -56.04 -36.96 -12.96
C VAL A 750 -57.43 -36.64 -12.40
N ASP A 751 -58.32 -36.12 -13.23
CA ASP A 751 -59.69 -35.74 -12.83
C ASP A 751 -60.52 -36.97 -12.38
N SER A 752 -60.46 -38.05 -13.15
CA SER A 752 -61.06 -39.36 -12.82
C SER A 752 -60.47 -39.98 -11.56
N MET A 753 -59.14 -39.99 -11.42
CA MET A 753 -58.48 -40.55 -10.23
C MET A 753 -58.74 -39.72 -8.98
N PHE A 754 -58.79 -38.40 -9.10
CA PHE A 754 -59.10 -37.49 -8.00
C PHE A 754 -60.55 -37.69 -7.54
N THR A 755 -61.51 -37.77 -8.47
CA THR A 755 -62.92 -38.01 -8.18
C THR A 755 -63.16 -39.37 -7.51
N LEU A 756 -62.45 -40.43 -7.93
CA LEU A 756 -62.53 -41.75 -7.27
C LEU A 756 -61.84 -41.77 -5.89
N ALA A 757 -60.82 -40.94 -5.70
CA ALA A 757 -60.09 -40.84 -4.44
C ALA A 757 -60.84 -40.02 -3.37
N ASP A 758 -61.58 -38.98 -3.79
CA ASP A 758 -62.34 -38.05 -2.94
C ASP A 758 -63.64 -38.71 -2.43
N LYS A 759 -63.55 -39.41 -1.29
CA LYS A 759 -64.63 -40.27 -0.78
C LYS A 759 -65.69 -39.51 0.00
N ASP A 760 -65.39 -38.31 0.48
CA ASP A 760 -66.38 -37.41 1.11
C ASP A 760 -66.88 -36.30 0.16
N GLY A 761 -66.29 -36.19 -1.04
CA GLY A 761 -66.71 -35.27 -2.10
C GLY A 761 -66.36 -33.81 -1.82
N ASN A 762 -65.35 -33.55 -0.98
CA ASN A 762 -65.06 -32.21 -0.49
C ASN A 762 -64.20 -31.35 -1.45
N GLY A 763 -63.62 -31.95 -2.50
CA GLY A 763 -62.76 -31.30 -3.49
C GLY A 763 -61.26 -31.30 -3.13
N TYR A 764 -60.87 -32.05 -2.09
CA TYR A 764 -59.49 -32.17 -1.60
C TYR A 764 -59.24 -33.59 -1.07
N LEU A 765 -58.05 -34.16 -1.35
CA LEU A 765 -57.70 -35.51 -0.89
C LEU A 765 -56.98 -35.49 0.46
N SER A 766 -57.54 -36.16 1.47
CA SER A 766 -56.84 -36.36 2.74
C SER A 766 -55.65 -37.30 2.60
N PHE A 767 -54.75 -37.27 3.61
CA PHE A 767 -53.66 -38.25 3.73
C PHE A 767 -54.15 -39.70 3.67
N LYS A 768 -55.38 -39.99 4.10
CA LYS A 768 -55.94 -41.35 4.04
C LYS A 768 -56.36 -41.75 2.63
N GLU A 769 -57.08 -40.88 1.93
CA GLU A 769 -57.59 -41.17 0.58
C GLU A 769 -56.47 -41.28 -0.45
N PHE A 770 -55.50 -40.36 -0.38
CA PHE A 770 -54.26 -40.46 -1.15
C PHE A 770 -53.53 -41.78 -0.88
N LEU A 771 -53.45 -42.21 0.39
CA LEU A 771 -52.78 -43.46 0.75
C LEU A 771 -53.54 -44.69 0.26
N ASP A 772 -54.88 -44.73 0.38
CA ASP A 772 -55.73 -45.83 -0.10
C ASP A 772 -55.47 -46.10 -1.59
N VAL A 773 -55.42 -45.05 -2.42
CA VAL A 773 -55.17 -45.17 -3.87
C VAL A 773 -53.73 -45.57 -4.17
N ILE A 774 -52.75 -44.90 -3.56
CA ILE A 774 -51.33 -45.19 -3.80
C ILE A 774 -50.92 -46.60 -3.34
N VAL A 775 -51.52 -47.13 -2.27
CA VAL A 775 -51.28 -48.52 -1.83
C VAL A 775 -51.67 -49.52 -2.92
N ILE A 776 -52.81 -49.34 -3.59
CA ILE A 776 -53.26 -50.25 -4.66
C ILE A 776 -52.30 -50.18 -5.86
N PHE A 777 -51.87 -48.99 -6.30
CA PHE A 777 -50.88 -48.87 -7.38
C PHE A 777 -49.51 -49.47 -7.03
N MET A 778 -49.07 -49.35 -5.78
CA MET A 778 -47.74 -49.77 -5.33
C MET A 778 -47.63 -51.24 -4.92
N LYS A 779 -48.71 -51.81 -4.35
CA LYS A 779 -48.72 -53.14 -3.70
C LYS A 779 -49.90 -54.03 -4.08
N GLY A 780 -50.94 -53.49 -4.72
CA GLY A 780 -52.12 -54.26 -5.09
C GLY A 780 -51.84 -55.29 -6.19
N SER A 781 -52.66 -56.34 -6.24
CA SER A 781 -52.61 -57.36 -7.29
C SER A 781 -52.95 -56.78 -8.68
N PRO A 782 -52.61 -57.46 -9.78
CA PRO A 782 -53.06 -57.07 -11.11
C PRO A 782 -54.60 -56.96 -11.23
N GLU A 783 -55.35 -57.74 -10.45
CA GLU A 783 -56.82 -57.71 -10.38
C GLU A 783 -57.31 -56.46 -9.62
N GLU A 784 -56.67 -56.12 -8.48
CA GLU A 784 -56.99 -54.91 -7.72
C GLU A 784 -56.66 -53.64 -8.53
N LYS A 785 -55.54 -53.64 -9.26
CA LYS A 785 -55.16 -52.58 -10.19
C LYS A 785 -56.13 -52.46 -11.36
N SER A 786 -56.50 -53.55 -12.04
CA SER A 786 -57.46 -53.51 -13.15
C SER A 786 -58.84 -53.05 -12.68
N LYS A 787 -59.26 -53.47 -11.47
CA LYS A 787 -60.51 -53.02 -10.85
C LYS A 787 -60.51 -51.53 -10.53
N LEU A 788 -59.42 -51.00 -9.98
CA LEU A 788 -59.27 -49.56 -9.76
C LEU A 788 -59.28 -48.77 -11.08
N MET A 789 -58.67 -49.30 -12.14
CA MET A 789 -58.67 -48.68 -13.48
C MET A 789 -60.06 -48.67 -14.14
N PHE A 790 -60.86 -49.72 -13.92
CA PHE A 790 -62.26 -49.78 -14.34
C PHE A 790 -63.11 -48.76 -13.57
N SER A 791 -63.05 -48.77 -12.24
CA SER A 791 -63.84 -47.86 -11.39
C SER A 791 -63.45 -46.38 -11.48
N MET A 792 -62.32 -46.04 -12.12
CA MET A 792 -62.00 -44.64 -12.44
C MET A 792 -62.85 -44.08 -13.59
N HIS A 793 -63.48 -44.93 -14.40
CA HIS A 793 -64.23 -44.50 -15.59
C HIS A 793 -65.71 -44.96 -15.58
N ASP A 794 -66.09 -45.73 -14.56
CA ASP A 794 -67.47 -46.07 -14.17
C ASP A 794 -68.00 -44.91 -13.30
N ILE A 795 -68.48 -43.85 -13.97
CA ILE A 795 -68.80 -42.55 -13.35
C ILE A 795 -70.20 -42.55 -12.72
N ASP A 796 -71.13 -43.31 -13.29
CA ASP A 796 -72.47 -43.55 -12.78
C ASP A 796 -72.55 -44.68 -11.74
N GLY A 797 -71.52 -45.52 -11.63
CA GLY A 797 -71.37 -46.52 -10.57
C GLY A 797 -72.29 -47.72 -10.73
N ASP A 798 -72.73 -48.03 -11.95
CA ASP A 798 -73.66 -49.13 -12.23
C ASP A 798 -72.94 -50.50 -12.38
N GLY A 799 -71.61 -50.49 -12.51
CA GLY A 799 -70.76 -51.67 -12.66
C GLY A 799 -70.41 -52.03 -14.11
N PHE A 800 -70.84 -51.23 -15.09
CA PHE A 800 -70.65 -51.46 -16.52
C PHE A 800 -70.05 -50.22 -17.20
N LEU A 801 -69.03 -50.41 -18.05
CA LEU A 801 -68.55 -49.32 -18.90
C LEU A 801 -69.38 -49.28 -20.20
N SER A 802 -69.93 -48.11 -20.50
CA SER A 802 -70.50 -47.82 -21.81
C SER A 802 -69.41 -47.85 -22.89
N LYS A 803 -69.78 -48.06 -24.16
CA LYS A 803 -68.84 -48.02 -25.28
C LYS A 803 -68.16 -46.65 -25.44
N GLU A 804 -68.78 -45.56 -24.98
CA GLU A 804 -68.14 -44.24 -24.91
C GLU A 804 -67.13 -44.14 -23.76
N ASP A 805 -67.50 -44.58 -22.56
CA ASP A 805 -66.67 -44.44 -21.36
C ASP A 805 -65.45 -45.38 -21.39
N PHE A 806 -65.60 -46.56 -21.98
CA PHE A 806 -64.46 -47.40 -22.36
C PHE A 806 -63.52 -46.73 -23.37
N SER A 807 -64.07 -45.93 -24.29
CA SER A 807 -63.28 -45.14 -25.25
C SER A 807 -62.67 -43.87 -24.63
N ARG A 808 -63.21 -43.37 -23.51
CA ARG A 808 -62.60 -42.34 -22.65
C ARG A 808 -61.46 -42.94 -21.82
N LEU A 809 -61.64 -44.13 -21.26
CA LEU A 809 -60.62 -44.91 -20.55
C LEU A 809 -59.38 -45.16 -21.41
N LEU A 810 -59.54 -45.73 -22.61
CA LEU A 810 -58.37 -46.01 -23.46
C LEU A 810 -57.67 -44.72 -23.93
N ARG A 811 -58.40 -43.63 -24.11
CA ARG A 811 -57.85 -42.31 -24.44
C ARG A 811 -57.02 -41.73 -23.29
N SER A 812 -57.47 -41.87 -22.05
CA SER A 812 -56.71 -41.39 -20.89
C SER A 812 -55.35 -42.10 -20.76
N PHE A 813 -55.29 -43.42 -20.99
CA PHE A 813 -54.02 -44.17 -21.05
C PHE A 813 -53.10 -43.77 -22.21
N ILE A 814 -53.65 -43.45 -23.38
CA ILE A 814 -52.89 -42.95 -24.53
C ILE A 814 -52.27 -41.57 -24.22
N GLU A 815 -52.98 -40.72 -23.49
CA GLU A 815 -52.50 -39.38 -23.08
C GLU A 815 -51.42 -39.45 -21.98
N ILE A 816 -51.56 -40.34 -20.98
CA ILE A 816 -50.54 -40.55 -19.93
C ILE A 816 -49.24 -41.13 -20.51
N SER A 817 -49.36 -42.07 -21.45
CA SER A 817 -48.20 -42.75 -22.04
C SER A 817 -47.35 -41.86 -22.96
N SER A 818 -47.63 -40.55 -23.04
CA SER A 818 -46.86 -39.54 -23.79
C SER A 818 -46.69 -39.86 -25.29
N SER A 819 -47.53 -40.75 -25.83
CA SER A 819 -47.48 -41.16 -27.22
C SER A 819 -47.95 -40.01 -28.11
N LEU A 820 -47.14 -39.65 -29.12
CA LEU A 820 -47.41 -38.53 -30.03
C LEU A 820 -48.44 -38.88 -31.11
N LEU A 821 -49.56 -39.49 -30.70
CA LEU A 821 -50.69 -39.82 -31.56
C LEU A 821 -51.61 -38.59 -31.68
N SER A 822 -52.01 -38.28 -32.91
CA SER A 822 -53.10 -37.32 -33.15
C SER A 822 -54.44 -37.91 -32.70
N LYS A 823 -55.42 -37.06 -32.38
CA LYS A 823 -56.75 -37.51 -31.93
C LYS A 823 -57.39 -38.54 -32.86
N SER A 824 -57.24 -38.40 -34.18
CA SER A 824 -57.74 -39.38 -35.16
C SER A 824 -57.03 -40.75 -35.07
N GLN A 825 -55.73 -40.79 -34.83
CA GLN A 825 -54.98 -42.05 -34.67
C GLN A 825 -55.34 -42.77 -33.37
N ALA A 826 -55.67 -42.03 -32.31
CA ALA A 826 -56.15 -42.62 -31.06
C ALA A 826 -57.53 -43.29 -31.25
N GLU A 827 -58.49 -42.63 -31.90
CA GLU A 827 -59.81 -43.21 -32.21
C GLU A 827 -59.68 -44.48 -33.08
N GLU A 828 -58.78 -44.45 -34.07
CA GLU A 828 -58.53 -45.58 -34.99
C GLU A 828 -57.91 -46.79 -34.26
N ALA A 829 -56.99 -46.55 -33.32
CA ALA A 829 -56.42 -47.58 -32.44
C ALA A 829 -57.46 -48.16 -31.47
N ILE A 830 -58.27 -47.31 -30.82
CA ILE A 830 -59.38 -47.72 -29.93
C ILE A 830 -60.38 -48.61 -30.68
N THR A 831 -60.75 -48.21 -31.91
CA THR A 831 -61.65 -48.97 -32.78
C THR A 831 -61.05 -50.33 -33.16
N ALA A 832 -59.74 -50.38 -33.42
CA ALA A 832 -59.05 -51.64 -33.71
C ALA A 832 -58.99 -52.57 -32.48
N MET A 833 -58.75 -52.04 -31.28
CA MET A 833 -58.74 -52.81 -30.02
C MET A 833 -60.13 -53.39 -29.69
N LEU A 834 -61.18 -52.58 -29.76
CA LEU A 834 -62.58 -53.03 -29.55
C LEU A 834 -62.97 -54.14 -30.53
N LYS A 835 -62.52 -54.06 -31.79
CA LYS A 835 -62.73 -55.09 -32.80
C LYS A 835 -61.92 -56.36 -32.54
N ALA A 836 -60.66 -56.24 -32.09
CA ALA A 836 -59.79 -57.38 -31.80
C ALA A 836 -60.26 -58.19 -30.57
N ALA A 837 -60.79 -57.51 -29.55
CA ALA A 837 -61.34 -58.12 -28.34
C ALA A 837 -62.76 -58.71 -28.51
N GLY A 838 -63.41 -58.49 -29.65
CA GLY A 838 -64.78 -58.97 -29.91
C GLY A 838 -65.89 -58.15 -29.23
N PHE A 839 -65.57 -57.00 -28.61
CA PHE A 839 -66.53 -56.13 -27.93
C PHE A 839 -67.32 -55.23 -28.87
N ASN A 840 -67.30 -55.49 -30.18
CA ASN A 840 -67.91 -54.59 -31.15
C ASN A 840 -69.45 -54.63 -31.09
N ASP A 841 -70.02 -55.79 -30.76
CA ASP A 841 -71.46 -56.06 -30.68
C ASP A 841 -71.99 -56.05 -29.22
N LYS A 842 -71.17 -55.61 -28.25
CA LYS A 842 -71.58 -55.33 -26.86
C LYS A 842 -71.83 -53.83 -26.68
N GLU A 843 -72.96 -53.47 -26.05
CA GLU A 843 -73.26 -52.08 -25.66
C GLU A 843 -72.68 -51.71 -24.28
N GLN A 844 -72.55 -52.70 -23.39
CA GLN A 844 -71.96 -52.60 -22.05
C GLN A 844 -70.79 -53.58 -21.90
N ILE A 845 -69.73 -53.17 -21.19
CA ILE A 845 -68.50 -53.93 -20.96
C ILE A 845 -68.33 -54.11 -19.44
N THR A 846 -68.19 -55.36 -18.96
CA THR A 846 -68.03 -55.63 -17.51
C THR A 846 -66.57 -55.54 -17.06
N TRP A 847 -66.34 -55.55 -15.74
CA TRP A 847 -64.98 -55.64 -15.19
C TRP A 847 -64.26 -56.92 -15.65
N GLU A 848 -64.97 -58.05 -15.74
CA GLU A 848 -64.40 -59.31 -16.23
C GLU A 848 -63.98 -59.22 -17.70
N ASP A 849 -64.76 -58.56 -18.55
CA ASP A 849 -64.40 -58.30 -19.95
C ASP A 849 -63.12 -57.44 -20.05
N PHE A 850 -63.05 -56.35 -19.27
CA PHE A 850 -61.88 -55.46 -19.25
C PHE A 850 -60.63 -56.14 -18.68
N HIS A 851 -60.78 -56.91 -17.60
CA HIS A 851 -59.68 -57.65 -17.00
C HIS A 851 -59.19 -58.79 -17.93
N PHE A 852 -60.10 -59.43 -18.68
CA PHE A 852 -59.75 -60.41 -19.70
C PHE A 852 -58.95 -59.79 -20.85
N LEU A 853 -59.31 -58.58 -21.31
CA LEU A 853 -58.54 -57.84 -22.33
C LEU A 853 -57.11 -57.54 -21.87
N LEU A 854 -56.90 -57.35 -20.57
CA LEU A 854 -55.59 -57.06 -19.97
C LEU A 854 -54.77 -58.31 -19.61
N ARG A 855 -55.33 -59.51 -19.77
CA ARG A 855 -54.77 -60.77 -19.25
C ARG A 855 -53.40 -61.12 -19.83
N ASP A 856 -53.24 -61.02 -21.15
CA ASP A 856 -51.95 -61.28 -21.80
C ASP A 856 -50.87 -60.22 -21.43
N HIS A 857 -51.29 -59.11 -20.83
CA HIS A 857 -50.47 -57.99 -20.36
C HIS A 857 -50.34 -57.92 -18.82
N GLU A 858 -50.76 -58.94 -18.07
CA GLU A 858 -50.65 -59.01 -16.58
C GLU A 858 -49.23 -58.67 -16.06
N LYS A 859 -48.19 -59.09 -16.78
CA LYS A 859 -46.79 -58.81 -16.43
C LYS A 859 -46.47 -57.31 -16.51
N GLU A 860 -47.07 -56.59 -17.45
CA GLU A 860 -46.86 -55.16 -17.61
C GLU A 860 -47.64 -54.38 -16.53
N LEU A 861 -48.85 -54.81 -16.16
CA LEU A 861 -49.58 -54.29 -15.00
C LEU A 861 -48.87 -54.57 -13.65
N THR A 862 -48.13 -55.67 -13.56
CA THR A 862 -47.29 -55.98 -12.40
C THR A 862 -46.20 -54.91 -12.22
N PHE A 863 -45.60 -54.42 -13.32
CA PHE A 863 -44.58 -53.38 -13.31
C PHE A 863 -45.12 -51.94 -13.47
N ALA A 864 -46.41 -51.76 -13.75
CA ALA A 864 -47.04 -50.45 -13.83
C ALA A 864 -46.95 -49.71 -12.48
N GLN A 865 -46.15 -48.63 -12.47
CA GLN A 865 -45.88 -47.75 -11.33
C GLN A 865 -45.96 -46.28 -11.79
N LEU A 866 -46.45 -45.40 -10.91
CA LEU A 866 -46.53 -43.96 -11.19
C LEU A 866 -45.15 -43.31 -11.00
N ASN A 867 -44.70 -42.54 -11.99
CA ASN A 867 -43.39 -41.86 -11.98
C ASN A 867 -43.41 -40.60 -11.11
N ILE A 868 -43.33 -40.80 -9.80
CA ILE A 868 -43.53 -39.75 -8.79
C ILE A 868 -42.30 -38.85 -8.62
N LYS A 869 -42.55 -37.55 -8.51
CA LYS A 869 -41.57 -36.45 -8.58
C LYS A 869 -40.73 -36.31 -7.30
N GLY A 870 -40.01 -37.38 -6.93
CA GLY A 870 -39.22 -37.43 -5.70
C GLY A 870 -38.17 -38.55 -5.64
N ASP A 871 -38.28 -39.61 -6.45
CA ASP A 871 -37.25 -40.66 -6.48
C ASP A 871 -35.93 -40.12 -7.06
N LYS A 872 -34.82 -40.46 -6.39
CA LYS A 872 -33.46 -40.07 -6.74
C LYS A 872 -32.50 -41.26 -6.67
N GLY A 873 -32.89 -42.36 -7.32
CA GLY A 873 -31.95 -43.34 -7.85
C GLY A 873 -30.82 -42.68 -8.64
N GLY A 874 -29.59 -43.18 -8.48
CA GLY A 874 -28.37 -42.50 -8.90
C GLY A 874 -28.07 -42.51 -10.41
N GLY A 875 -28.81 -41.74 -11.21
CA GLY A 875 -28.54 -41.48 -12.64
C GLY A 875 -27.80 -40.17 -12.92
N LYS A 876 -27.13 -40.06 -14.07
CA LYS A 876 -26.65 -38.78 -14.61
C LYS A 876 -27.77 -38.12 -15.41
N GLN A 877 -27.99 -36.82 -15.20
CA GLN A 877 -28.80 -36.02 -16.12
C GLN A 877 -28.02 -35.79 -17.41
N THR A 878 -28.46 -36.44 -18.48
CA THR A 878 -28.31 -35.99 -19.87
C THR A 878 -29.72 -35.67 -20.38
N GLU A 879 -29.83 -34.72 -21.31
CA GLU A 879 -31.11 -34.21 -21.80
C GLU A 879 -31.93 -35.32 -22.49
N SER A 880 -33.16 -35.55 -22.02
CA SER A 880 -34.12 -36.42 -22.69
C SER A 880 -35.56 -35.98 -22.41
N THR A 881 -36.38 -36.04 -23.45
CA THR A 881 -37.84 -35.83 -23.44
C THR A 881 -38.56 -36.71 -22.40
N PRO A 882 -39.70 -36.27 -21.86
CA PRO A 882 -40.59 -37.15 -21.11
C PRO A 882 -41.24 -38.15 -22.07
N ALA A 883 -40.74 -39.38 -22.08
CA ALA A 883 -41.18 -40.42 -23.02
C ALA A 883 -41.37 -41.75 -22.29
N CYS A 884 -42.63 -42.12 -22.05
CA CYS A 884 -43.01 -43.45 -21.57
C CYS A 884 -42.97 -44.45 -22.74
N VAL A 885 -41.76 -44.82 -23.16
CA VAL A 885 -41.56 -45.75 -24.28
C VAL A 885 -41.56 -47.18 -23.78
N PHE A 886 -42.57 -47.96 -24.17
CA PHE A 886 -42.58 -49.42 -24.07
C PHE A 886 -41.55 -50.02 -25.04
N HIS A 887 -40.27 -49.97 -24.65
CA HIS A 887 -39.20 -50.69 -25.35
C HIS A 887 -38.92 -52.03 -24.69
N HIS A 888 -38.78 -53.07 -25.52
CA HIS A 888 -38.18 -54.36 -25.16
C HIS A 888 -36.78 -54.14 -24.55
N LEU A 889 -36.68 -54.16 -23.22
CA LEU A 889 -35.43 -53.98 -22.49
C LEU A 889 -35.08 -55.21 -21.66
N ARG A 890 -34.03 -55.86 -22.16
CA ARG A 890 -33.10 -56.78 -21.50
C ARG A 890 -32.96 -56.56 -19.99
N GLU A 891 -32.86 -57.65 -19.23
CA GLU A 891 -32.67 -57.64 -17.78
C GLU A 891 -31.41 -56.87 -17.32
N GLU A 892 -31.56 -55.60 -16.98
CA GLU A 892 -30.65 -54.89 -16.09
C GLU A 892 -31.41 -54.45 -14.83
N GLN A 893 -31.43 -55.32 -13.81
CA GLN A 893 -31.83 -54.87 -12.47
C GLN A 893 -30.80 -53.84 -11.98
N PRO A 894 -31.18 -52.59 -11.67
CA PRO A 894 -30.26 -51.65 -11.06
C PRO A 894 -29.82 -52.21 -9.71
N LYS A 895 -28.51 -52.27 -9.47
CA LYS A 895 -27.97 -52.75 -8.20
C LYS A 895 -28.53 -51.88 -7.07
N LYS A 896 -29.31 -52.49 -6.16
CA LYS A 896 -29.70 -51.87 -4.89
C LYS A 896 -28.44 -51.59 -4.07
N GLU A 897 -27.89 -50.39 -4.20
CA GLU A 897 -26.84 -49.91 -3.30
C GLU A 897 -27.42 -49.82 -1.88
N ARG A 898 -26.82 -50.54 -0.92
CA ARG A 898 -27.17 -50.41 0.49
C ARG A 898 -26.90 -48.98 0.95
N TYR A 899 -27.91 -48.32 1.52
CA TYR A 899 -27.76 -47.00 2.11
C TYR A 899 -26.70 -47.04 3.21
N ASN A 900 -25.55 -46.41 2.96
CA ASN A 900 -24.36 -46.66 3.76
C ASN A 900 -24.36 -45.75 4.99
N ARG A 901 -24.58 -46.34 6.17
CA ARG A 901 -24.99 -45.63 7.40
C ARG A 901 -23.90 -44.79 8.10
N SER A 902 -22.66 -44.74 7.60
CA SER A 902 -21.62 -43.90 8.21
C SER A 902 -21.51 -42.50 7.57
N PRO A 903 -21.63 -41.39 8.34
CA PRO A 903 -21.57 -40.04 7.78
C PRO A 903 -20.18 -39.68 7.24
N ILE A 904 -19.14 -40.39 7.68
CA ILE A 904 -17.76 -40.23 7.17
C ILE A 904 -17.67 -40.78 5.75
N GLN A 905 -18.17 -41.99 5.47
CA GLN A 905 -18.16 -42.53 4.10
C GLN A 905 -19.06 -41.70 3.16
N GLN A 906 -20.20 -41.18 3.63
CA GLN A 906 -21.03 -40.28 2.83
C GLN A 906 -20.27 -39.00 2.44
N LYS A 907 -19.56 -38.35 3.37
CA LYS A 907 -18.69 -37.20 3.05
C LYS A 907 -17.54 -37.57 2.11
N ILE A 908 -16.90 -38.72 2.29
CA ILE A 908 -15.85 -39.21 1.37
C ILE A 908 -16.41 -39.45 -0.04
N GLN A 909 -17.61 -40.01 -0.16
CA GLN A 909 -18.24 -40.31 -1.46
C GLN A 909 -18.75 -39.04 -2.15
N GLN A 910 -19.23 -38.05 -1.40
CA GLN A 910 -19.50 -36.69 -1.90
C GLN A 910 -18.22 -35.99 -2.38
N PHE A 911 -17.13 -36.05 -1.60
CA PHE A 911 -15.84 -35.47 -1.97
C PHE A 911 -15.24 -36.17 -3.20
N LYS A 912 -15.31 -37.50 -3.28
CA LYS A 912 -14.94 -38.27 -4.48
C LYS A 912 -15.73 -37.80 -5.70
N ARG A 913 -17.06 -37.69 -5.61
CA ARG A 913 -17.92 -37.22 -6.70
C ARG A 913 -17.60 -35.77 -7.12
N PHE A 914 -17.26 -34.91 -6.16
CA PHE A 914 -16.76 -33.55 -6.43
C PHE A 914 -15.44 -33.59 -7.22
N VAL A 915 -14.44 -34.35 -6.77
CA VAL A 915 -13.15 -34.49 -7.46
C VAL A 915 -13.32 -35.11 -8.85
N GLU A 916 -14.13 -36.15 -9.01
CA GLU A 916 -14.37 -36.80 -10.30
C GLU A 916 -15.06 -35.87 -11.32
N ASN A 917 -16.04 -35.08 -10.87
CA ASN A 917 -16.70 -34.07 -11.70
C ASN A 917 -15.75 -32.92 -12.07
N TYR A 918 -15.05 -32.34 -11.08
CA TYR A 918 -14.29 -31.09 -11.24
C TYR A 918 -12.79 -31.28 -11.50
N ARG A 919 -12.29 -32.52 -11.69
CA ARG A 919 -10.86 -32.85 -11.89
C ARG A 919 -10.11 -31.93 -12.86
N ARG A 920 -10.73 -31.54 -13.98
CA ARG A 920 -10.13 -30.61 -14.95
C ARG A 920 -9.95 -29.21 -14.38
N HIS A 921 -10.96 -28.67 -13.70
CA HIS A 921 -10.91 -27.34 -13.09
C HIS A 921 -9.91 -27.31 -11.92
N ILE A 922 -9.87 -28.38 -11.11
CA ILE A 922 -8.87 -28.53 -10.02
C ILE A 922 -7.45 -28.42 -10.60
N VAL A 923 -7.13 -29.18 -11.66
CA VAL A 923 -5.82 -29.13 -12.33
C VAL A 923 -5.52 -27.73 -12.88
N CYS A 924 -6.46 -27.08 -13.57
CA CYS A 924 -6.26 -25.72 -14.08
C CYS A 924 -5.98 -24.71 -12.95
N PHE A 925 -6.76 -24.75 -11.85
CA PHE A 925 -6.51 -23.90 -10.69
C PHE A 925 -5.15 -24.18 -10.04
N THR A 926 -4.76 -25.45 -9.88
CA THR A 926 -3.44 -25.82 -9.33
C THR A 926 -2.30 -25.29 -10.20
N ILE A 927 -2.43 -25.31 -11.53
CA ILE A 927 -1.43 -24.76 -12.45
C ILE A 927 -1.38 -23.23 -12.34
N VAL A 928 -2.52 -22.53 -12.39
CA VAL A 928 -2.57 -21.06 -12.34
C VAL A 928 -2.06 -20.51 -11.01
N TYR A 929 -2.54 -21.05 -9.87
CA TYR A 929 -2.04 -20.67 -8.56
C TYR A 929 -0.59 -21.13 -8.33
N GLY A 930 -0.18 -22.27 -8.89
CA GLY A 930 1.21 -22.76 -8.83
C GLY A 930 2.20 -21.83 -9.55
N ILE A 931 1.84 -21.34 -10.74
CA ILE A 931 2.63 -20.34 -11.48
C ILE A 931 2.68 -19.02 -10.71
N THR A 932 1.53 -18.55 -10.21
CA THR A 932 1.44 -17.30 -9.44
C THR A 932 2.30 -17.36 -8.17
N ALA A 933 2.23 -18.47 -7.43
CA ALA A 933 3.03 -18.72 -6.24
C ALA A 933 4.52 -18.88 -6.56
N GLY A 934 4.86 -19.58 -7.65
CA GLY A 934 6.25 -19.77 -8.10
C GLY A 934 6.93 -18.45 -8.45
N VAL A 935 6.26 -17.57 -9.21
CA VAL A 935 6.79 -16.24 -9.57
C VAL A 935 6.84 -15.32 -8.35
N ALA A 936 5.84 -15.38 -7.45
CA ALA A 936 5.87 -14.65 -6.19
C ALA A 936 7.07 -15.07 -5.31
N LEU A 937 7.33 -16.37 -5.19
CA LEU A 937 8.47 -16.92 -4.45
C LEU A 937 9.81 -16.56 -5.12
N GLU A 938 9.91 -16.63 -6.45
CA GLU A 938 11.10 -16.19 -7.21
C GLU A 938 11.42 -14.72 -6.91
N ARG A 939 10.44 -13.82 -6.99
CA ARG A 939 10.65 -12.39 -6.76
C ARG A 939 10.92 -12.05 -5.30
N CYS A 940 10.29 -12.76 -4.36
CA CYS A 940 10.64 -12.69 -2.95
C CYS A 940 12.10 -13.16 -2.72
N TYR A 941 12.50 -14.31 -3.27
CA TYR A 941 13.85 -14.86 -3.12
C TYR A 941 14.93 -13.97 -3.74
N CYS A 942 14.78 -13.59 -5.01
CA CYS A 942 15.72 -12.72 -5.72
C CYS A 942 15.88 -11.37 -5.01
N LYS A 943 14.80 -10.80 -4.45
CA LYS A 943 14.86 -9.54 -3.71
C LYS A 943 15.37 -9.67 -2.28
N PHE A 944 15.05 -10.75 -1.57
CA PHE A 944 15.58 -11.02 -0.24
C PHE A 944 17.09 -11.30 -0.33
N SER A 945 17.52 -12.11 -1.29
CA SER A 945 18.93 -12.37 -1.59
C SER A 945 19.70 -11.09 -1.93
N SER A 946 19.22 -10.29 -2.88
CA SER A 946 19.90 -9.03 -3.25
C SER A 946 19.94 -7.98 -2.12
N LEU A 947 18.92 -7.89 -1.25
CA LEU A 947 19.00 -7.03 -0.06
C LEU A 947 19.91 -7.60 1.05
N VAL A 948 20.02 -8.92 1.18
CA VAL A 948 20.92 -9.56 2.16
C VAL A 948 22.39 -9.47 1.74
N PHE A 949 22.68 -9.55 0.43
CA PHE A 949 24.03 -9.31 -0.10
C PHE A 949 24.42 -7.82 -0.19
N SER A 950 23.45 -6.88 -0.15
CA SER A 950 23.73 -5.46 0.09
C SER A 950 23.65 -5.16 1.60
N SER A 951 24.70 -5.51 2.33
CA SER A 951 24.77 -5.73 3.80
C SER A 951 24.26 -4.65 4.76
N SER A 952 23.77 -3.51 4.28
CA SER A 952 23.61 -2.27 5.04
C SER A 952 22.16 -1.88 5.36
N LEU A 953 21.15 -2.52 4.73
CA LEU A 953 19.74 -2.10 4.82
C LEU A 953 18.96 -2.69 6.03
N VAL A 954 19.66 -3.07 7.10
CA VAL A 954 19.18 -4.07 8.09
C VAL A 954 18.14 -3.53 9.10
N LEU A 955 18.16 -2.24 9.45
CA LEU A 955 17.36 -1.68 10.56
C LEU A 955 16.06 -0.99 10.12
N SER A 956 16.14 0.09 9.33
CA SER A 956 14.99 0.94 8.98
C SER A 956 13.93 0.22 8.12
N SER A 957 14.31 -0.89 7.48
CA SER A 957 13.53 -1.45 6.37
C SER A 957 12.56 -2.57 6.75
N ARG A 958 12.51 -3.13 7.96
CA ARG A 958 11.68 -4.34 8.23
C ARG A 958 10.18 -4.16 7.92
N VAL A 959 9.60 -3.02 8.29
CA VAL A 959 8.20 -2.68 7.97
C VAL A 959 8.06 -2.35 6.48
N LEU A 960 8.90 -1.45 5.96
CA LEU A 960 8.80 -0.98 4.58
C LEU A 960 9.05 -2.10 3.55
N LEU A 961 9.96 -3.03 3.84
CA LEU A 961 10.25 -4.23 3.05
C LEU A 961 9.05 -5.16 3.01
N SER A 962 8.38 -5.39 4.15
CA SER A 962 7.14 -6.18 4.21
C SER A 962 6.06 -5.54 3.32
N CYS A 963 5.86 -4.23 3.41
CA CYS A 963 4.91 -3.50 2.57
C CYS A 963 5.32 -3.45 1.08
N LEU A 964 6.63 -3.34 0.76
CA LEU A 964 7.14 -3.30 -0.62
C LEU A 964 7.13 -4.66 -1.30
N LEU A 965 7.34 -5.75 -0.55
CA LEU A 965 7.15 -7.11 -1.03
C LEU A 965 5.66 -7.37 -1.25
N PHE A 966 4.81 -7.11 -0.24
CA PHE A 966 3.37 -7.33 -0.33
C PHE A 966 2.71 -6.52 -1.46
N SER A 967 2.98 -5.21 -1.56
CA SER A 967 2.39 -4.37 -2.61
C SER A 967 2.82 -4.77 -4.01
N ARG A 968 4.08 -5.16 -4.24
CA ARG A 968 4.54 -5.65 -5.56
C ARG A 968 4.05 -7.07 -5.88
N LEU A 969 3.93 -7.94 -4.88
CA LEU A 969 3.36 -9.27 -5.01
C LEU A 969 1.87 -9.17 -5.38
N VAL A 970 1.10 -8.36 -4.65
CA VAL A 970 -0.31 -8.07 -4.95
C VAL A 970 -0.46 -7.42 -6.33
N LEU A 971 0.35 -6.39 -6.65
CA LEU A 971 0.30 -5.74 -7.97
C LEU A 971 0.61 -6.72 -9.11
N PHE A 972 1.60 -7.60 -8.96
CA PHE A 972 1.93 -8.59 -9.98
C PHE A 972 0.88 -9.70 -10.07
N SER A 973 0.33 -10.20 -8.96
CA SER A 973 -0.79 -11.15 -8.98
C SER A 973 -2.03 -10.54 -9.61
N LEU A 974 -2.34 -9.26 -9.34
CA LEU A 974 -3.43 -8.54 -9.98
C LEU A 974 -3.18 -8.37 -11.48
N LEU A 975 -1.97 -7.96 -11.89
CA LEU A 975 -1.61 -7.85 -13.31
C LEU A 975 -1.70 -9.21 -14.02
N PHE A 976 -1.17 -10.29 -13.43
CA PHE A 976 -1.25 -11.64 -13.98
C PHE A 976 -2.71 -12.10 -14.15
N CYS A 977 -3.54 -11.94 -13.12
CA CYS A 977 -4.98 -12.23 -13.23
C CYS A 977 -5.68 -11.35 -14.26
N MET A 978 -5.40 -10.05 -14.33
CA MET A 978 -5.98 -9.13 -15.32
C MET A 978 -5.60 -9.55 -16.75
N PHE A 979 -4.32 -9.77 -17.03
CA PHE A 979 -3.85 -10.17 -18.37
C PHE A 979 -4.43 -11.51 -18.82
N PHE A 980 -4.61 -12.48 -17.92
CA PHE A 980 -5.23 -13.76 -18.25
C PHE A 980 -6.76 -13.72 -18.30
N CYS A 981 -7.43 -12.79 -17.60
CA CYS A 981 -8.89 -12.59 -17.67
C CYS A 981 -9.34 -11.72 -18.85
N PHE A 982 -8.48 -10.86 -19.40
CA PHE A 982 -8.75 -10.07 -20.62
C PHE A 982 -8.18 -10.71 -21.91
N GLY A 983 -7.53 -11.87 -21.79
CA GLY A 983 -6.98 -12.64 -22.92
C GLY A 983 -7.85 -13.80 -23.40
N SER A 984 -9.12 -13.86 -22.99
CA SER A 984 -10.07 -14.96 -23.23
C SER A 984 -11.42 -14.47 -23.75
#